data_AF-A0A961GUE6-F1
#
_entry.id   AF-A0A961GUE6-F1
#
_cell.length_a   1.000
_cell.length_b   1.000
_cell.length_c   1.000
_cell.angle_alpha   90.00
_cell.angle_beta   90.00
_cell.angle_gamma   90.00
#
_symmetry.space_group_name_H-M   'P 1'
#
loop_
_entity.id
_entity.type
_entity.pdbx_description
1 polymer ?
#
loop_
_entity_poly.entity_id
_entity_poly.type
_entity_poly.pdbx_seq_one_letter_code
_entity_poly.pdbx_strand_id
1 'polypeptide(L)'
;DIAERFDTMDVPVDVMVIDMDWHLPGWTGYSWDRRYFPDPTDTLERLHRRGLRVTLNVHPADGVGPHEDRYPEVARAVGVDPVSGERIPFAVTDPEFVEAYFRFLHHPEEDRGVDFWWMDWQQGTTSAVEGLDPLPWLNELHWSDQESRRADRRPLVFSRWGGMGGGRYPIGFSGDTWSTWDSLALQPWFTATAANVGYGYWSHDIGGHTGEPPSPELYTRWMQFGAFSPVLRTHATKDPAQDRRFWEFADPYRSVMIRAVHRRYELVPYLYGHCRRAVDTGVSALRPMYHDHPDRDAAYAADGQYLLGDDLVVAPVVTPLDDDRMAPVRVWLPAGRWYDTALGQTVTVRGREGDWLERRYLLDEVPVFTAAGAVLAGQRDARRLDAPCYPHPVITAYPGGDGDGELYEDDGVSPDYLRGDSVTVRLRQRVTDRARSVRIGPARGDYAGWERHRPIEVRIVAEAVPRSVEVDGRALPMATAPDGTGIRAGRGYWYHDTAAASVVVRMPRIDLRATTTVRLVRDRDRPRSIDRMLDGYPGLARRLDAVAERVGEVSAGYELHPEERLAVDLAQAASRVTRDPTTLGAEVRRARSSLGHLETVLAEFQTAWGRAIALPFPEQRIQAVAVVAEARAILATTRSQFG
;
A
#
# COMPACT_ATOMS: atom_id res chain seq x y z
N ASP A 1 -15.85 -15.60 10.53
CA ASP A 1 -16.56 -14.40 10.03
C ASP A 1 -15.63 -13.34 9.47
N ILE A 2 -14.78 -12.67 10.27
CA ILE A 2 -13.89 -11.59 9.77
C ILE A 2 -13.04 -12.06 8.59
N ALA A 3 -12.33 -13.18 8.73
CA ALA A 3 -11.50 -13.75 7.66
C ALA A 3 -12.29 -14.03 6.37
N GLU A 4 -13.50 -14.57 6.47
CA GLU A 4 -14.36 -14.83 5.32
C GLU A 4 -14.87 -13.53 4.68
N ARG A 5 -15.09 -12.49 5.48
CA ARG A 5 -15.54 -11.19 4.98
C ARG A 5 -14.50 -10.58 4.04
N PHE A 6 -13.22 -10.67 4.35
CA PHE A 6 -12.14 -10.26 3.45
C PHE A 6 -12.23 -10.97 2.08
N ASP A 7 -12.46 -12.29 2.08
CA ASP A 7 -12.59 -13.07 0.84
C ASP A 7 -13.81 -12.61 0.00
N THR A 8 -14.97 -12.45 0.65
CA THR A 8 -16.22 -12.03 -0.04
C THR A 8 -16.17 -10.60 -0.58
N MET A 9 -15.39 -9.73 0.05
CA MET A 9 -15.20 -8.33 -0.35
C MET A 9 -14.06 -8.15 -1.35
N ASP A 10 -13.37 -9.23 -1.73
CA ASP A 10 -12.16 -9.22 -2.54
C ASP A 10 -11.07 -8.32 -1.96
N VAL A 11 -10.85 -8.39 -0.64
CA VAL A 11 -9.83 -7.59 0.02
C VAL A 11 -8.68 -8.50 0.46
N PRO A 12 -7.45 -8.27 -0.01
CA PRO A 12 -6.30 -9.05 0.39
C PRO A 12 -5.99 -8.91 1.90
N VAL A 13 -5.55 -10.01 2.52
CA VAL A 13 -5.10 -10.06 3.92
C VAL A 13 -4.22 -11.29 4.13
N ASP A 14 -3.10 -11.15 4.84
CA ASP A 14 -2.18 -12.27 5.12
C ASP A 14 -2.09 -12.66 6.60
N VAL A 15 -2.41 -11.75 7.52
CA VAL A 15 -2.17 -11.95 8.96
C VAL A 15 -3.43 -11.63 9.75
N MET A 16 -3.80 -12.55 10.66
CA MET A 16 -4.77 -12.30 11.72
C MET A 16 -4.04 -12.17 13.05
N VAL A 17 -4.20 -11.01 13.69
CA VAL A 17 -3.66 -10.73 15.02
C VAL A 17 -4.78 -10.97 16.03
N ILE A 18 -4.54 -11.83 17.03
CA ILE A 18 -5.48 -12.07 18.12
C ILE A 18 -4.88 -11.48 19.40
N ASP A 19 -5.58 -10.50 19.95
CA ASP A 19 -5.21 -9.79 21.18
C ASP A 19 -5.51 -10.64 22.44
N MET A 20 -5.27 -10.10 23.64
CA MET A 20 -5.29 -10.77 24.95
C MET A 20 -6.50 -11.68 25.23
N ASP A 21 -7.66 -11.44 24.60
CA ASP A 21 -8.85 -12.28 24.76
C ASP A 21 -8.67 -13.72 24.24
N TRP A 22 -7.55 -14.06 23.60
CA TRP A 22 -7.21 -15.46 23.27
C TRP A 22 -6.98 -16.31 24.53
N HIS A 23 -6.45 -15.73 25.60
CA HIS A 23 -6.17 -16.43 26.86
C HIS A 23 -7.19 -16.13 27.97
N LEU A 24 -7.11 -16.87 29.06
CA LEU A 24 -7.95 -16.67 30.26
C LEU A 24 -7.84 -15.23 30.80
N PRO A 25 -8.88 -14.68 31.45
CA PRO A 25 -8.88 -13.28 31.91
C PRO A 25 -7.69 -12.93 32.81
N GLY A 26 -6.94 -11.90 32.42
CA GLY A 26 -5.74 -11.44 33.11
C GLY A 26 -4.90 -10.54 32.20
N TRP A 27 -3.86 -9.93 32.75
CA TRP A 27 -2.86 -9.20 31.95
C TRP A 27 -1.91 -10.18 31.27
N THR A 28 -1.37 -11.14 32.03
CA THR A 28 -0.63 -12.28 31.52
C THR A 28 -1.54 -13.51 31.40
N GLY A 29 -1.44 -14.24 30.29
CA GLY A 29 -2.05 -15.55 30.15
C GLY A 29 -1.38 -16.46 29.12
N TYR A 30 -1.48 -17.77 29.34
CA TYR A 30 -0.91 -18.81 28.44
C TYR A 30 -1.91 -19.92 28.09
N SER A 31 -3.12 -19.89 28.65
CA SER A 31 -4.16 -20.89 28.44
C SER A 31 -5.33 -20.30 27.67
N TRP A 32 -5.74 -20.98 26.61
CA TRP A 32 -6.82 -20.52 25.74
C TRP A 32 -8.15 -20.36 26.48
N ASP A 33 -8.82 -19.23 26.28
CA ASP A 33 -10.19 -19.05 26.74
C ASP A 33 -11.17 -19.83 25.85
N ARG A 34 -11.58 -21.00 26.33
CA ARG A 34 -12.48 -21.91 25.61
C ARG A 34 -13.89 -21.36 25.39
N ARG A 35 -14.25 -20.22 25.99
CA ARG A 35 -15.53 -19.54 25.71
C ARG A 35 -15.50 -18.85 24.35
N TYR A 36 -14.34 -18.29 23.99
CA TYR A 36 -14.12 -17.61 22.70
C TYR A 36 -13.50 -18.55 21.67
N PHE A 37 -12.63 -19.46 22.12
CA PHE A 37 -11.93 -20.45 21.29
C PHE A 37 -12.18 -21.87 21.81
N PRO A 38 -13.40 -22.44 21.66
CA PRO A 38 -13.72 -23.77 22.16
C PRO A 38 -12.72 -24.84 21.70
N ASP A 39 -12.32 -24.75 20.43
CA ASP A 39 -11.25 -25.55 19.84
C ASP A 39 -10.23 -24.62 19.14
N PRO A 40 -9.13 -24.26 19.83
CA PRO A 40 -8.07 -23.45 19.26
C PRO A 40 -7.38 -24.10 18.06
N THR A 41 -7.26 -25.44 18.05
CA THR A 41 -6.64 -26.16 16.93
C THR A 41 -7.50 -26.02 15.68
N ASP A 42 -8.80 -26.30 15.77
CA ASP A 42 -9.72 -26.08 14.63
C ASP A 42 -9.75 -24.60 14.22
N THR A 43 -9.68 -23.67 15.18
CA THR A 43 -9.62 -22.23 14.87
C THR A 43 -8.39 -21.88 14.03
N LEU A 44 -7.19 -22.27 14.47
CA LEU A 44 -5.95 -22.00 13.75
C LEU A 44 -5.93 -22.69 12.38
N GLU A 45 -6.33 -23.96 12.31
CA GLU A 45 -6.43 -24.71 11.05
C GLU A 45 -7.42 -24.07 10.06
N ARG A 46 -8.54 -23.50 10.52
CA ARG A 46 -9.49 -22.77 9.65
C ARG A 46 -8.90 -21.49 9.08
N LEU A 47 -8.05 -20.80 9.83
CA LEU A 47 -7.35 -19.61 9.37
C LEU A 47 -6.25 -19.99 8.37
N HIS A 48 -5.43 -21.01 8.70
CA HIS A 48 -4.38 -21.53 7.83
C HIS A 48 -4.92 -22.09 6.51
N ARG A 49 -6.07 -22.78 6.51
CA ARG A 49 -6.75 -23.25 5.27
C ARG A 49 -7.16 -22.10 4.33
N ARG A 50 -7.18 -20.85 4.81
CA ARG A 50 -7.43 -19.64 4.02
C ARG A 50 -6.14 -18.89 3.64
N GLY A 51 -4.97 -19.50 3.86
CA GLY A 51 -3.66 -18.89 3.62
C GLY A 51 -3.29 -17.79 4.61
N LEU A 52 -3.96 -17.70 5.75
CA LEU A 52 -3.67 -16.69 6.77
C LEU A 52 -2.59 -17.18 7.73
N ARG A 53 -1.75 -16.27 8.19
CA ARG A 53 -0.85 -16.43 9.32
C ARG A 53 -1.50 -15.88 10.58
N VAL A 54 -1.16 -16.44 11.75
CA VAL A 54 -1.74 -16.06 13.03
C VAL A 54 -0.65 -15.68 14.02
N THR A 55 -0.85 -14.57 14.70
CA THR A 55 -0.04 -14.16 15.86
C THR A 55 -0.93 -13.90 17.06
N LEU A 56 -0.39 -14.20 18.24
CA LEU A 56 -1.04 -13.95 19.52
C LEU A 56 -0.29 -12.84 20.26
N ASN A 57 -1.04 -11.94 20.90
CA ASN A 57 -0.51 -10.99 21.88
C ASN A 57 -0.03 -11.72 23.13
N VAL A 58 1.14 -11.34 23.66
CA VAL A 58 1.62 -11.82 24.96
C VAL A 58 2.19 -10.67 25.80
N HIS A 59 1.72 -10.63 27.06
CA HIS A 59 2.29 -9.82 28.14
C HIS A 59 2.81 -10.73 29.24
N PRO A 60 4.09 -11.11 29.27
CA PRO A 60 4.55 -12.17 30.16
C PRO A 60 4.81 -11.74 31.62
N ALA A 61 4.58 -10.46 31.95
CA ALA A 61 5.08 -9.81 33.15
C ALA A 61 4.63 -10.41 34.50
N ASP A 62 3.40 -10.93 34.62
CA ASP A 62 2.91 -11.52 35.86
C ASP A 62 3.41 -12.96 36.07
N GLY A 63 4.23 -13.50 35.16
CA GLY A 63 4.72 -14.88 35.22
C GLY A 63 3.59 -15.89 35.04
N VAL A 64 3.69 -17.06 35.67
CA VAL A 64 2.78 -18.20 35.43
C VAL A 64 1.91 -18.45 36.66
N GLY A 65 0.60 -18.28 36.50
CA GLY A 65 -0.38 -18.50 37.57
C GLY A 65 -0.82 -19.97 37.68
N PRO A 66 -1.31 -20.42 38.86
CA PRO A 66 -1.74 -21.79 39.08
C PRO A 66 -2.98 -22.22 38.28
N HIS A 67 -3.67 -21.27 37.64
CA HIS A 67 -4.85 -21.50 36.81
C HIS A 67 -4.48 -21.84 35.36
N GLU A 68 -3.21 -21.73 34.98
CA GLU A 68 -2.75 -22.05 33.63
C GLU A 68 -2.70 -23.57 33.41
N ASP A 69 -3.13 -24.03 32.24
CA ASP A 69 -3.18 -25.45 31.85
C ASP A 69 -1.83 -26.15 32.01
N ARG A 70 -0.72 -25.42 31.80
CA ARG A 70 0.67 -25.91 31.81
C ARG A 70 1.43 -25.53 33.08
N TYR A 71 0.76 -24.94 34.07
CA TYR A 71 1.38 -24.54 35.34
C TYR A 71 2.11 -25.71 36.03
N PRO A 72 1.56 -26.93 36.17
CA PRO A 72 2.25 -28.01 36.87
C PRO A 72 3.59 -28.42 36.24
N GLU A 73 3.73 -28.31 34.93
CA GLU A 73 4.98 -28.57 34.22
C GLU A 73 6.01 -27.46 34.45
N VAL A 74 5.60 -26.20 34.34
CA VAL A 74 6.47 -25.05 34.61
C VAL A 74 6.94 -25.08 36.07
N ALA A 75 6.03 -25.28 37.03
CA ALA A 75 6.32 -25.34 38.46
C ALA A 75 7.41 -26.37 38.77
N ARG A 76 7.25 -27.62 38.28
CA ARG A 76 8.26 -28.67 38.46
C ARG A 76 9.60 -28.31 37.83
N ALA A 77 9.59 -27.65 36.67
CA ALA A 77 10.82 -27.29 35.96
C ALA A 77 11.64 -26.23 36.70
N VAL A 78 10.99 -25.34 37.45
CA VAL A 78 11.66 -24.28 38.24
C VAL A 78 11.70 -24.59 39.75
N GLY A 79 11.45 -25.83 40.15
CA GLY A 79 11.56 -26.28 41.54
C GLY A 79 10.44 -25.82 42.49
N VAL A 80 9.30 -25.36 41.96
CA VAL A 80 8.11 -25.02 42.74
C VAL A 80 7.18 -26.23 42.86
N ASP A 81 6.63 -26.48 44.05
CA ASP A 81 5.62 -27.53 44.24
C ASP A 81 4.32 -27.14 43.51
N PRO A 82 3.84 -27.91 42.51
CA PRO A 82 2.60 -27.61 41.80
C PRO A 82 1.36 -27.51 42.70
N VAL A 83 1.39 -28.17 43.88
CA VAL A 83 0.26 -28.18 44.81
C VAL A 83 0.21 -26.92 45.68
N SER A 84 1.31 -26.16 45.79
CA SER A 84 1.35 -24.93 46.59
C SER A 84 0.35 -23.87 46.08
N GLY A 85 0.07 -23.88 44.77
CA GLY A 85 -0.74 -22.85 44.12
C GLY A 85 -0.07 -21.48 44.06
N GLU A 86 1.24 -21.39 44.34
CA GLU A 86 1.99 -20.15 44.28
C GLU A 86 2.17 -19.67 42.83
N ARG A 87 2.18 -18.36 42.59
CA ARG A 87 2.49 -17.84 41.26
C ARG A 87 3.99 -17.92 41.02
N ILE A 88 4.39 -18.47 39.88
CA ILE A 88 5.80 -18.47 39.45
C ILE A 88 6.10 -17.07 38.91
N PRO A 89 7.03 -16.32 39.52
CA PRO A 89 7.36 -14.97 39.05
C PRO A 89 8.01 -15.02 37.67
N PHE A 90 7.78 -13.99 36.87
CA PHE A 90 8.46 -13.86 35.58
C PHE A 90 9.96 -13.61 35.79
N ALA A 91 10.78 -14.54 35.28
CA ALA A 91 12.23 -14.53 35.49
C ALA A 91 12.98 -14.72 34.16
N VAL A 92 12.88 -13.74 33.25
CA VAL A 92 13.47 -13.82 31.90
C VAL A 92 14.99 -13.97 31.85
N THR A 93 15.66 -13.70 32.97
CA THR A 93 17.12 -13.85 33.10
C THR A 93 17.52 -15.20 33.71
N ASP A 94 16.56 -16.00 34.16
CA ASP A 94 16.79 -17.33 34.73
C ASP A 94 16.68 -18.38 33.61
N PRO A 95 17.76 -19.09 33.27
CA PRO A 95 17.75 -20.11 32.22
C PRO A 95 16.72 -21.23 32.45
N GLU A 96 16.46 -21.63 33.71
CA GLU A 96 15.49 -22.69 34.02
C GLU A 96 14.06 -22.22 33.73
N PHE A 97 13.76 -20.96 34.08
CA PHE A 97 12.48 -20.34 33.75
C PHE A 97 12.32 -20.16 32.23
N VAL A 98 13.35 -19.68 31.53
CA VAL A 98 13.30 -19.44 30.06
C VAL A 98 13.07 -20.74 29.29
N GLU A 99 13.77 -21.82 29.66
CA GLU A 99 13.53 -23.15 29.06
C GLU A 99 12.08 -23.61 29.30
N ALA A 100 11.57 -23.46 30.53
CA ALA A 100 10.18 -23.82 30.85
C ALA A 100 9.16 -22.96 30.10
N TYR A 101 9.43 -21.65 29.98
CA TYR A 101 8.61 -20.67 29.28
C TYR A 101 8.42 -21.04 27.81
N PHE A 102 9.50 -21.35 27.08
CA PHE A 102 9.39 -21.77 25.69
C PHE A 102 8.78 -23.16 25.57
N ARG A 103 9.37 -24.14 26.26
CA ARG A 103 9.01 -25.56 26.11
C ARG A 103 7.56 -25.86 26.46
N PHE A 104 7.02 -25.25 27.50
CA PHE A 104 5.69 -25.59 27.98
C PHE A 104 4.61 -24.59 27.59
N LEU A 105 4.96 -23.32 27.32
CA LEU A 105 3.96 -22.28 27.05
C LEU A 105 3.92 -21.84 25.58
N HIS A 106 5.04 -21.91 24.83
CA HIS A 106 5.11 -21.40 23.45
C HIS A 106 5.17 -22.52 22.42
N HIS A 107 6.10 -23.47 22.56
CA HIS A 107 6.27 -24.57 21.59
C HIS A 107 4.99 -25.36 21.31
N PRO A 108 4.13 -25.69 22.30
CA PRO A 108 2.87 -26.38 22.02
C PRO A 108 1.89 -25.57 21.18
N GLU A 109 1.91 -24.24 21.31
CA GLU A 109 1.03 -23.31 20.59
C GLU A 109 1.55 -23.02 19.18
N GLU A 110 2.86 -22.92 19.08
CA GLU A 110 3.60 -22.93 17.83
C GLU A 110 3.33 -24.19 17.00
N ASP A 111 3.45 -25.37 17.60
CA ASP A 111 3.15 -26.65 16.95
C ASP A 111 1.66 -26.77 16.59
N ARG A 112 0.77 -26.06 17.32
CA ARG A 112 -0.67 -25.98 17.03
C ARG A 112 -1.00 -25.05 15.87
N GLY A 113 -0.13 -24.10 15.53
CA GLY A 113 -0.30 -23.21 14.38
C GLY A 113 -0.09 -21.71 14.66
N VAL A 114 0.42 -21.31 15.83
CA VAL A 114 0.88 -19.93 16.02
C VAL A 114 2.14 -19.70 15.18
N ASP A 115 2.08 -18.73 14.25
CA ASP A 115 3.16 -18.47 13.29
C ASP A 115 4.27 -17.61 13.91
N PHE A 116 3.90 -16.61 14.72
CA PHE A 116 4.83 -15.72 15.44
C PHE A 116 4.14 -15.06 16.64
N TRP A 117 4.91 -14.31 17.44
CA TRP A 117 4.44 -13.71 18.69
C TRP A 117 4.47 -12.18 18.65
N TRP A 118 3.42 -11.57 19.21
CA TRP A 118 3.37 -10.14 19.49
C TRP A 118 3.81 -9.90 20.95
N MET A 119 5.05 -9.45 21.10
CA MET A 119 5.67 -9.09 22.39
C MET A 119 5.27 -7.67 22.81
N ASP A 120 4.24 -7.56 23.63
CA ASP A 120 3.70 -6.28 24.06
C ASP A 120 4.22 -5.85 25.44
N TRP A 121 5.54 -5.76 25.59
CA TRP A 121 6.17 -5.42 26.88
C TRP A 121 6.08 -3.93 27.19
N GLN A 122 5.56 -3.60 28.38
CA GLN A 122 5.41 -2.21 28.85
C GLN A 122 5.87 -2.03 30.31
N GLN A 123 6.44 -3.07 30.92
CA GLN A 123 6.64 -3.15 32.37
C GLN A 123 8.00 -2.60 32.84
N GLY A 124 8.56 -1.67 32.06
CA GLY A 124 9.82 -1.00 32.35
C GLY A 124 11.04 -1.76 31.86
N THR A 125 12.22 -1.25 32.22
CA THR A 125 13.52 -1.65 31.68
C THR A 125 14.40 -2.37 32.71
N THR A 126 13.82 -2.79 33.83
CA THR A 126 14.54 -3.41 34.95
C THR A 126 14.34 -4.92 34.95
N SER A 127 15.42 -5.67 35.13
CA SER A 127 15.41 -7.12 35.35
C SER A 127 16.24 -7.50 36.59
N ALA A 128 16.33 -8.79 36.90
CA ALA A 128 17.19 -9.28 37.97
C ALA A 128 18.70 -9.13 37.66
N VAL A 129 19.07 -8.89 36.40
CA VAL A 129 20.43 -8.59 35.98
C VAL A 129 20.55 -7.09 35.78
N GLU A 130 21.45 -6.44 36.54
CA GLU A 130 21.67 -5.00 36.46
C GLU A 130 22.04 -4.57 35.03
N GLY A 131 21.34 -3.58 34.50
CA GLY A 131 21.57 -3.02 33.18
C GLY A 131 20.99 -3.81 32.00
N LEU A 132 20.35 -4.96 32.24
CA LEU A 132 19.68 -5.73 31.19
C LEU A 132 18.20 -5.35 31.08
N ASP A 133 17.84 -4.74 29.96
CA ASP A 133 16.46 -4.41 29.60
C ASP A 133 15.68 -5.68 29.17
N PRO A 134 14.54 -6.00 29.81
CA PRO A 134 13.75 -7.19 29.49
C PRO A 134 13.26 -7.26 28.03
N LEU A 135 12.87 -6.15 27.40
CA LEU A 135 12.22 -6.20 26.09
C LEU A 135 13.18 -6.61 24.95
N PRO A 136 14.34 -5.96 24.74
CA PRO A 136 15.28 -6.43 23.73
C PRO A 136 15.81 -7.83 24.04
N TRP A 137 15.90 -8.22 25.32
CA TRP A 137 16.27 -9.57 25.71
C TRP A 137 15.20 -10.61 25.37
N LEU A 138 13.92 -10.30 25.61
CA LEU A 138 12.79 -11.12 25.18
C LEU A 138 12.78 -11.33 23.67
N ASN A 139 13.01 -10.25 22.90
CA ASN A 139 13.04 -10.34 21.45
C ASN A 139 14.18 -11.25 20.95
N GLU A 140 15.37 -11.15 21.55
CA GLU A 140 16.50 -12.05 21.25
C GLU A 140 16.19 -13.51 21.56
N LEU A 141 15.59 -13.77 22.72
CA LEU A 141 15.22 -15.12 23.15
C LEU A 141 14.21 -15.74 22.19
N HIS A 142 13.14 -15.02 21.85
CA HIS A 142 12.11 -15.48 20.91
C HIS A 142 12.68 -15.68 19.50
N TRP A 143 13.54 -14.77 19.04
CA TRP A 143 14.21 -14.91 17.75
C TRP A 143 15.09 -16.17 17.70
N SER A 144 15.94 -16.35 18.70
CA SER A 144 16.90 -17.46 18.76
C SER A 144 16.21 -18.82 18.90
N ASP A 145 15.15 -18.89 19.70
CA ASP A 145 14.37 -20.12 19.85
C ASP A 145 13.73 -20.51 18.51
N GLN A 146 13.07 -19.57 17.82
CA GLN A 146 12.49 -19.79 16.50
C GLN A 146 13.55 -20.19 15.45
N GLU A 147 14.69 -19.51 15.42
CA GLU A 147 15.79 -19.82 14.48
C GLU A 147 16.29 -21.26 14.68
N SER A 148 16.41 -21.69 15.93
CA SER A 148 16.93 -23.01 16.28
C SER A 148 15.93 -24.15 15.99
N ARG A 149 14.63 -23.93 16.26
CA ARG A 149 13.58 -24.96 16.13
C ARG A 149 12.91 -25.01 14.76
N ARG A 150 12.87 -23.88 14.05
CA ARG A 150 12.09 -23.70 12.82
C ARG A 150 12.99 -23.26 11.66
N ALA A 151 14.06 -24.01 11.43
CA ALA A 151 15.06 -23.70 10.40
C ALA A 151 14.51 -23.69 8.94
N ASP A 152 13.29 -24.18 8.73
CA ASP A 152 12.56 -24.16 7.46
C ASP A 152 11.88 -22.82 7.16
N ARG A 153 11.87 -21.87 8.11
CA ARG A 153 11.22 -20.56 7.96
C ARG A 153 12.00 -19.45 8.66
N ARG A 154 11.73 -18.21 8.26
CA ARG A 154 12.32 -17.01 8.89
C ARG A 154 11.71 -16.78 10.27
N PRO A 155 12.53 -16.53 11.31
CA PRO A 155 12.02 -16.06 12.59
C PRO A 155 11.32 -14.71 12.42
N LEU A 156 10.25 -14.49 13.18
CA LEU A 156 9.50 -13.24 13.16
C LEU A 156 9.12 -12.88 14.59
N VAL A 157 9.42 -11.63 14.97
CA VAL A 157 9.02 -11.05 16.25
C VAL A 157 8.34 -9.73 15.94
N PHE A 158 7.15 -9.55 16.52
CA PHE A 158 6.41 -8.30 16.46
C PHE A 158 6.43 -7.65 17.84
N SER A 159 7.10 -6.51 18.01
CA SER A 159 7.44 -6.00 19.34
C SER A 159 7.33 -4.48 19.44
N ARG A 160 7.14 -3.96 20.66
CA ARG A 160 7.29 -2.53 20.95
C ARG A 160 8.73 -2.07 20.66
N TRP A 161 8.95 -0.75 20.74
CA TRP A 161 10.30 -0.18 20.71
C TRP A 161 11.17 -0.75 21.84
N GLY A 162 12.10 -1.65 21.49
CA GLY A 162 13.06 -2.27 22.41
C GLY A 162 14.40 -1.54 22.54
N GLY A 163 14.50 -0.30 22.07
CA GLY A 163 15.76 0.46 22.09
C GLY A 163 16.66 0.26 20.87
N MET A 164 17.84 0.84 20.93
CA MET A 164 18.85 0.76 19.87
C MET A 164 19.28 -0.69 19.63
N GLY A 165 19.39 -1.09 18.36
CA GLY A 165 19.67 -2.47 17.97
C GLY A 165 18.42 -3.35 17.89
N GLY A 166 17.25 -2.86 18.30
CA GLY A 166 15.97 -3.58 18.18
C GLY A 166 15.61 -3.97 16.75
N GLY A 167 16.09 -3.24 15.73
CA GLY A 167 15.86 -3.54 14.31
C GLY A 167 16.45 -4.86 13.81
N ARG A 168 17.20 -5.60 14.64
CA ARG A 168 17.58 -7.00 14.37
C ARG A 168 16.38 -7.95 14.40
N TYR A 169 15.35 -7.59 15.16
CA TYR A 169 14.11 -8.34 15.28
C TYR A 169 13.03 -7.57 14.52
N PRO A 170 12.47 -8.14 13.46
CA PRO A 170 12.11 -7.38 12.27
C PRO A 170 11.06 -6.30 12.51
N ILE A 171 9.95 -6.57 13.20
CA ILE A 171 8.82 -5.63 13.27
C ILE A 171 8.77 -4.91 14.62
N GLY A 172 9.00 -3.60 14.57
CA GLY A 172 8.76 -2.67 15.68
C GLY A 172 7.42 -1.96 15.55
N PHE A 173 6.76 -1.59 16.65
CA PHE A 173 5.65 -0.64 16.62
C PHE A 173 5.74 0.53 17.59
N SER A 174 5.07 1.61 17.18
CA SER A 174 5.03 2.91 17.86
C SER A 174 4.30 2.95 19.21
N GLY A 175 3.66 1.87 19.65
CA GLY A 175 2.73 1.92 20.77
C GLY A 175 1.38 2.55 20.43
N ASP A 176 0.66 2.92 21.50
CA ASP A 176 -0.75 3.28 21.46
C ASP A 176 -0.93 4.75 21.08
N THR A 177 -1.19 5.00 19.80
CA THR A 177 -1.34 6.36 19.25
C THR A 177 -2.77 6.89 19.40
N TRP A 178 -2.94 8.21 19.42
CA TRP A 178 -4.27 8.83 19.40
C TRP A 178 -4.84 8.83 17.98
N SER A 179 -6.16 8.66 17.86
CA SER A 179 -6.89 8.67 16.59
C SER A 179 -7.14 10.11 16.10
N THR A 180 -6.07 10.88 15.87
CA THR A 180 -6.13 12.31 15.50
C THR A 180 -5.30 12.64 14.25
N TRP A 181 -5.63 13.75 13.59
CA TRP A 181 -4.82 14.28 12.47
C TRP A 181 -3.39 14.61 12.87
N ASP A 182 -3.17 15.18 14.05
CA ASP A 182 -1.82 15.45 14.56
C ASP A 182 -1.00 14.16 14.70
N SER A 183 -1.62 13.07 15.14
CA SER A 183 -0.96 11.78 15.23
C SER A 183 -0.62 11.21 13.86
N LEU A 184 -1.51 11.34 12.87
CA LEU A 184 -1.24 10.96 11.48
C LEU A 184 -0.12 11.82 10.88
N ALA A 185 -0.11 13.13 11.11
CA ALA A 185 0.90 14.06 10.60
C ALA A 185 2.33 13.73 11.10
N LEU A 186 2.44 13.15 12.30
CA LEU A 186 3.71 12.69 12.84
C LEU A 186 4.22 11.39 12.19
N GLN A 187 3.34 10.51 11.71
CA GLN A 187 3.73 9.16 11.30
C GLN A 187 4.70 9.09 10.12
N PRO A 188 4.59 9.90 9.03
CA PRO A 188 5.55 9.85 7.93
C PRO A 188 6.99 10.11 8.39
N TRP A 189 7.19 11.16 9.19
CA TRP A 189 8.49 11.49 9.78
C TRP A 189 8.98 10.37 10.71
N PHE A 190 8.11 9.90 11.61
CA PHE A 190 8.49 8.91 12.62
C PHE A 190 8.85 7.56 11.99
N THR A 191 8.08 7.13 10.99
CA THR A 191 8.35 5.90 10.23
C THR A 191 9.63 6.03 9.41
N ALA A 192 9.88 7.18 8.78
CA ALA A 192 11.11 7.40 8.01
C ALA A 192 12.36 7.43 8.91
N THR A 193 12.29 8.11 10.06
CA THR A 193 13.44 8.23 10.96
C THR A 193 13.83 6.91 11.65
N ALA A 194 12.95 5.91 11.70
CA ALA A 194 13.28 4.56 12.15
C ALA A 194 14.43 3.93 11.33
N ALA A 195 14.60 4.32 10.06
CA ALA A 195 15.71 3.90 9.22
C ALA A 195 17.09 4.36 9.75
N ASN A 196 17.17 5.45 10.53
CA ASN A 196 18.43 5.94 11.10
C ASN A 196 19.05 4.99 12.12
N VAL A 197 18.22 4.13 12.71
CA VAL A 197 18.62 3.16 13.74
C VAL A 197 18.48 1.73 13.25
N GLY A 198 18.35 1.54 11.93
CA GLY A 198 18.23 0.23 11.29
C GLY A 198 16.89 -0.48 11.54
N TYR A 199 15.85 0.23 12.00
CA TYR A 199 14.54 -0.37 12.29
C TYR A 199 13.56 -0.17 11.12
N GLY A 200 13.95 -0.65 9.94
CA GLY A 200 13.27 -0.36 8.67
C GLY A 200 11.85 -0.91 8.52
N TYR A 201 11.46 -1.93 9.31
CA TYR A 201 10.09 -2.47 9.30
C TYR A 201 9.25 -1.91 10.45
N TRP A 202 9.13 -0.59 10.47
CA TRP A 202 8.34 0.13 11.46
C TRP A 202 6.84 0.03 11.19
N SER A 203 6.08 -0.29 12.23
CA SER A 203 4.62 -0.38 12.26
C SER A 203 4.04 0.64 13.25
N HIS A 204 2.75 0.92 13.09
CA HIS A 204 1.94 1.73 14.01
C HIS A 204 0.48 1.31 13.80
N ASP A 205 -0.40 1.69 14.72
CA ASP A 205 -1.82 1.41 14.59
C ASP A 205 -2.46 2.32 13.54
N ILE A 206 -2.75 1.78 12.35
CA ILE A 206 -3.41 2.57 11.30
C ILE A 206 -4.82 2.94 11.74
N GLY A 207 -5.10 4.24 11.77
CA GLY A 207 -6.32 4.83 12.30
C GLY A 207 -6.23 5.32 13.75
N GLY A 208 -5.09 5.09 14.42
CA GLY A 208 -4.90 5.36 15.84
C GLY A 208 -5.42 4.23 16.73
N HIS A 209 -4.85 4.12 17.94
CA HIS A 209 -5.19 3.10 18.92
C HIS A 209 -6.39 3.51 19.80
N THR A 210 -6.36 4.74 20.31
CA THR A 210 -7.25 5.22 21.38
C THR A 210 -7.85 6.60 21.08
N GLY A 211 -8.68 7.08 22.00
CA GLY A 211 -9.38 8.36 21.94
C GLY A 211 -10.76 8.24 21.33
N GLU A 212 -11.22 9.32 20.68
CA GLU A 212 -12.44 9.29 19.87
C GLU A 212 -12.23 8.43 18.61
N PRO A 213 -13.26 7.76 18.08
CA PRO A 213 -13.15 7.06 16.80
C PRO A 213 -12.71 8.01 15.68
N PRO A 214 -11.76 7.59 14.81
CA PRO A 214 -11.32 8.44 13.71
C PRO A 214 -12.49 8.71 12.77
N SER A 215 -12.55 9.92 12.20
CA SER A 215 -13.49 10.18 11.11
C SER A 215 -13.20 9.23 9.93
N PRO A 216 -14.20 8.91 9.10
CA PRO A 216 -14.00 8.11 7.88
C PRO A 216 -12.87 8.64 6.99
N GLU A 217 -12.72 9.97 6.93
CA GLU A 217 -11.67 10.62 6.17
C GLU A 217 -10.28 10.40 6.79
N LEU A 218 -10.14 10.63 8.10
CA LEU A 218 -8.87 10.41 8.81
C LEU A 218 -8.39 8.97 8.65
N TYR A 219 -9.30 7.99 8.85
CA TYR A 219 -8.94 6.59 8.68
C TYR A 219 -8.58 6.26 7.23
N THR A 220 -9.29 6.83 6.25
CA THR A 220 -8.97 6.67 4.83
C THR A 220 -7.57 7.18 4.49
N ARG A 221 -7.20 8.38 4.96
CA ARG A 221 -5.85 8.94 4.75
C ARG A 221 -4.77 8.11 5.43
N TRP A 222 -5.05 7.56 6.61
CA TRP A 222 -4.13 6.67 7.30
C TRP A 222 -3.94 5.34 6.56
N MET A 223 -5.00 4.75 6.01
CA MET A 223 -4.93 3.55 5.16
C MET A 223 -4.12 3.79 3.89
N GLN A 224 -4.26 4.97 3.27
CA GLN A 224 -3.46 5.38 2.12
C GLN A 224 -1.98 5.46 2.47
N PHE A 225 -1.63 6.08 3.60
CA PHE A 225 -0.26 6.09 4.10
C PHE A 225 0.25 4.66 4.38
N GLY A 226 -0.58 3.81 5.01
CA GLY A 226 -0.25 2.41 5.28
C GLY A 226 0.10 1.59 4.04
N ALA A 227 -0.54 1.87 2.90
CA ALA A 227 -0.24 1.21 1.63
C ALA A 227 1.21 1.43 1.14
N PHE A 228 1.82 2.54 1.55
CA PHE A 228 3.19 2.94 1.21
C PHE A 228 4.17 2.89 2.40
N SER A 229 3.75 2.28 3.53
CA SER A 229 4.58 2.07 4.73
C SER A 229 5.19 0.65 4.77
N PRO A 230 6.20 0.34 5.60
CA PRO A 230 6.79 -1.00 5.68
C PRO A 230 5.78 -2.07 6.11
N VAL A 231 4.87 -1.72 7.03
CA VAL A 231 3.82 -2.60 7.57
C VAL A 231 2.46 -1.92 7.47
N LEU A 232 1.48 -2.60 6.85
CA LEU A 232 0.08 -2.18 6.84
C LEU A 232 -0.67 -3.03 7.89
N ARG A 233 -0.89 -2.46 9.08
CA ARG A 233 -1.61 -3.12 10.18
C ARG A 233 -2.64 -2.18 10.78
N THR A 234 -3.90 -2.60 10.74
CA THR A 234 -5.01 -1.93 11.42
C THR A 234 -5.19 -2.54 12.81
N HIS A 235 -5.28 -1.72 13.84
CA HIS A 235 -5.47 -2.16 15.21
C HIS A 235 -6.00 -0.98 16.05
N ALA A 236 -6.72 -1.29 17.13
CA ALA A 236 -7.25 -0.29 18.04
C ALA A 236 -7.58 -0.94 19.39
N THR A 237 -7.82 -0.11 20.39
CA THR A 237 -8.30 -0.53 21.70
C THR A 237 -9.64 -1.28 21.62
N LYS A 238 -9.93 -2.11 22.62
CA LYS A 238 -11.15 -2.92 22.72
C LYS A 238 -12.38 -2.06 23.03
N ASP A 239 -12.87 -1.36 22.03
CA ASP A 239 -14.09 -0.55 22.07
C ASP A 239 -14.91 -0.79 20.79
N PRO A 240 -16.21 -1.16 20.89
CA PRO A 240 -17.09 -1.28 19.73
C PRO A 240 -17.17 -0.02 18.86
N ALA A 241 -16.96 1.17 19.43
CA ALA A 241 -16.93 2.43 18.68
C ALA A 241 -15.64 2.59 17.86
N GLN A 242 -14.57 1.86 18.18
CA GLN A 242 -13.28 1.91 17.53
C GLN A 242 -13.13 0.88 16.39
N ASP A 243 -14.24 0.48 15.76
CA ASP A 243 -14.22 -0.50 14.68
C ASP A 243 -13.32 -0.06 13.50
N ARG A 244 -12.42 -0.96 13.08
CA ARG A 244 -11.47 -0.76 11.97
C ARG A 244 -11.82 -1.55 10.72
N ARG A 245 -12.95 -2.26 10.72
CA ARG A 245 -13.47 -2.98 9.55
C ARG A 245 -13.88 -1.97 8.48
N PHE A 246 -12.96 -1.65 7.58
CA PHE A 246 -13.13 -0.60 6.56
C PHE A 246 -14.33 -0.85 5.61
N TRP A 247 -14.88 -2.08 5.55
CA TRP A 247 -16.11 -2.37 4.82
C TRP A 247 -17.41 -1.90 5.50
N GLU A 248 -17.36 -1.51 6.78
CA GLU A 248 -18.49 -0.92 7.51
C GLU A 248 -18.68 0.58 7.19
N PHE A 249 -17.69 1.20 6.55
CA PHE A 249 -17.74 2.61 6.17
C PHE A 249 -18.59 2.83 4.91
N ALA A 250 -19.16 4.03 4.79
CA ALA A 250 -19.87 4.43 3.57
C ALA A 250 -18.89 4.71 2.41
N ASP A 251 -19.36 4.59 1.17
CA ASP A 251 -18.62 5.13 0.03
C ASP A 251 -18.61 6.66 0.06
N PRO A 252 -17.54 7.31 -0.42
CA PRO A 252 -16.39 6.71 -1.12
C PRO A 252 -15.31 6.11 -0.20
N TYR A 253 -15.35 6.33 1.12
CA TYR A 253 -14.30 5.92 2.05
C TYR A 253 -13.99 4.42 1.98
N ARG A 254 -15.03 3.57 1.98
CA ARG A 254 -14.90 2.11 1.85
C ARG A 254 -14.12 1.72 0.59
N SER A 255 -14.58 2.17 -0.59
CA SER A 255 -13.92 1.79 -1.84
C SER A 255 -12.50 2.36 -1.94
N VAL A 256 -12.22 3.54 -1.38
CA VAL A 256 -10.86 4.11 -1.34
C VAL A 256 -9.94 3.30 -0.42
N MET A 257 -10.41 2.89 0.76
CA MET A 257 -9.64 2.05 1.68
C MET A 257 -9.34 0.67 1.07
N ILE A 258 -10.32 0.05 0.41
CA ILE A 258 -10.10 -1.23 -0.30
C ILE A 258 -9.06 -1.06 -1.42
N ARG A 259 -9.13 0.03 -2.20
CA ARG A 259 -8.11 0.34 -3.22
C ARG A 259 -6.71 0.52 -2.61
N ALA A 260 -6.59 1.12 -1.44
CA ALA A 260 -5.31 1.25 -0.74
C ALA A 260 -4.72 -0.12 -0.37
N VAL A 261 -5.54 -1.07 0.09
CA VAL A 261 -5.10 -2.45 0.37
C VAL A 261 -4.66 -3.16 -0.91
N HIS A 262 -5.43 -3.08 -2.00
CA HIS A 262 -4.97 -3.64 -3.28
C HIS A 262 -3.65 -3.01 -3.73
N ARG A 263 -3.52 -1.69 -3.60
CA ARG A 263 -2.30 -0.97 -3.99
C ARG A 263 -1.07 -1.48 -3.23
N ARG A 264 -1.22 -1.79 -1.94
CA ARG A 264 -0.17 -2.44 -1.14
C ARG A 264 0.27 -3.76 -1.78
N TYR A 265 -0.67 -4.63 -2.14
CA TYR A 265 -0.36 -5.95 -2.72
C TYR A 265 0.24 -5.84 -4.12
N GLU A 266 -0.22 -4.90 -4.94
CA GLU A 266 0.38 -4.61 -6.24
C GLU A 266 1.85 -4.19 -6.14
N LEU A 267 2.23 -3.50 -5.06
CA LEU A 267 3.59 -2.99 -4.83
C LEU A 267 4.53 -3.99 -4.15
N VAL A 268 4.04 -5.15 -3.69
CA VAL A 268 4.87 -6.12 -2.96
C VAL A 268 6.15 -6.50 -3.69
N PRO A 269 6.18 -6.80 -5.02
CA PRO A 269 7.43 -7.14 -5.70
C PRO A 269 8.49 -6.03 -5.64
N TYR A 270 8.09 -4.75 -5.75
CA TYR A 270 8.99 -3.61 -5.60
C TYR A 270 9.50 -3.51 -4.17
N LEU A 271 8.60 -3.54 -3.20
CA LEU A 271 8.94 -3.45 -1.78
C LEU A 271 9.85 -4.59 -1.35
N TYR A 272 9.55 -5.82 -1.78
CA TYR A 272 10.29 -7.02 -1.42
C TYR A 272 11.69 -7.04 -2.00
N GLY A 273 11.88 -6.54 -3.23
CA GLY A 273 13.21 -6.29 -3.79
C GLY A 273 14.03 -5.31 -2.95
N HIS A 274 13.40 -4.25 -2.43
CA HIS A 274 14.06 -3.33 -1.51
C HIS A 274 14.29 -3.92 -0.11
N CYS A 275 13.44 -4.84 0.36
CA CYS A 275 13.70 -5.61 1.58
C CYS A 275 14.94 -6.50 1.41
N ARG A 276 15.08 -7.17 0.27
CA ARG A 276 16.32 -7.90 -0.05
C ARG A 276 17.53 -6.99 -0.06
N ARG A 277 17.44 -5.83 -0.71
CA ARG A 277 18.54 -4.84 -0.72
C ARG A 277 18.89 -4.36 0.69
N ALA A 278 17.91 -4.22 1.58
CA ALA A 278 18.15 -3.88 2.98
C ALA A 278 18.97 -4.96 3.70
N VAL A 279 18.75 -6.25 3.41
CA VAL A 279 19.60 -7.33 3.93
C VAL A 279 21.05 -7.19 3.44
N ASP A 280 21.24 -6.89 2.16
CA ASP A 280 22.58 -6.82 1.56
C ASP A 280 23.35 -5.53 1.92
N THR A 281 22.66 -4.44 2.24
CA THR A 281 23.27 -3.09 2.34
C THR A 281 22.98 -2.33 3.62
N GLY A 282 21.98 -2.75 4.41
CA GLY A 282 21.45 -2.01 5.55
C GLY A 282 20.56 -0.81 5.20
N VAL A 283 20.35 -0.50 3.91
CA VAL A 283 19.51 0.62 3.48
C VAL A 283 18.04 0.20 3.49
N SER A 284 17.24 0.83 4.35
CA SER A 284 15.80 0.54 4.47
C SER A 284 15.03 0.96 3.21
N ALA A 285 13.99 0.19 2.88
CA ALA A 285 13.11 0.48 1.76
C ALA A 285 12.44 1.86 1.92
N LEU A 286 11.81 2.11 3.07
CA LEU A 286 11.33 3.43 3.44
C LEU A 286 12.44 4.16 4.22
N ARG A 287 12.84 5.34 3.74
CA ARG A 287 13.91 6.12 4.38
C ARG A 287 13.72 7.63 4.17
N PRO A 288 14.29 8.49 5.03
CA PRO A 288 14.12 9.92 4.92
C PRO A 288 14.92 10.48 3.74
N MET A 289 14.49 11.63 3.21
CA MET A 289 15.08 12.24 2.01
C MET A 289 16.59 12.49 2.12
N TYR A 290 17.08 12.83 3.32
CA TYR A 290 18.49 13.14 3.57
C TYR A 290 19.43 11.92 3.52
N HIS A 291 18.92 10.68 3.47
CA HIS A 291 19.78 9.51 3.22
C HIS A 291 20.41 9.57 1.82
N ASP A 292 19.66 10.05 0.82
CA ASP A 292 20.11 10.14 -0.57
C ASP A 292 20.53 11.56 -0.96
N HIS A 293 20.15 12.55 -0.15
CA HIS A 293 20.47 13.96 -0.34
C HIS A 293 21.07 14.60 0.92
N PRO A 294 22.18 14.06 1.47
CA PRO A 294 22.74 14.52 2.74
C PRO A 294 23.35 15.92 2.67
N ASP A 295 23.66 16.43 1.47
CA ASP A 295 24.22 17.77 1.28
C ASP A 295 23.15 18.87 1.24
N ARG A 296 21.88 18.54 1.52
CA ARG A 296 20.71 19.42 1.31
C ARG A 296 19.94 19.69 2.59
N ASP A 297 20.00 20.93 3.07
CA ASP A 297 19.17 21.37 4.20
C ASP A 297 17.67 21.14 3.95
N ALA A 298 17.22 21.34 2.70
CA ALA A 298 15.83 21.10 2.32
C ALA A 298 15.40 19.62 2.47
N ALA A 299 16.32 18.67 2.33
CA ALA A 299 16.01 17.25 2.53
C ALA A 299 15.81 16.90 4.02
N TYR A 300 16.46 17.63 4.94
CA TYR A 300 16.22 17.51 6.38
C TYR A 300 14.90 18.19 6.79
N ALA A 301 14.50 19.25 6.10
CA ALA A 301 13.23 19.93 6.32
C ALA A 301 12.02 19.21 5.68
N ALA A 302 12.24 18.17 4.88
CA ALA A 302 11.22 17.38 4.19
C ALA A 302 10.73 16.21 5.06
N ASP A 303 10.16 16.51 6.22
CA ASP A 303 9.73 15.55 7.24
C ASP A 303 8.32 14.94 6.98
N GLY A 304 7.46 15.63 6.24
CA GLY A 304 6.14 15.12 5.81
C GLY A 304 6.17 14.15 4.61
N GLN A 305 7.35 13.69 4.19
CA GLN A 305 7.54 12.83 3.03
C GLN A 305 8.75 11.91 3.21
N TYR A 306 8.89 10.92 2.33
CA TYR A 306 10.01 9.98 2.37
C TYR A 306 10.30 9.37 1.00
N LEU A 307 11.47 8.75 0.88
CA LEU A 307 11.79 7.85 -0.22
C LEU A 307 11.22 6.47 0.11
N LEU A 308 10.59 5.85 -0.88
CA LEU A 308 10.17 4.45 -0.86
C LEU A 308 10.88 3.70 -1.98
N GLY A 309 11.87 2.90 -1.62
CA GLY A 309 12.85 2.36 -2.56
C GLY A 309 13.69 3.47 -3.19
N ASP A 310 14.14 3.30 -4.42
CA ASP A 310 14.99 4.28 -5.10
C ASP A 310 14.22 5.21 -6.05
N ASP A 311 13.01 4.80 -6.42
CA ASP A 311 12.29 5.42 -7.53
C ASP A 311 11.11 6.29 -7.08
N LEU A 312 10.70 6.24 -5.81
CA LEU A 312 9.47 6.87 -5.34
C LEU A 312 9.74 7.88 -4.22
N VAL A 313 9.20 9.08 -4.38
CA VAL A 313 8.95 10.02 -3.27
C VAL A 313 7.45 9.96 -2.94
N VAL A 314 7.13 9.62 -1.70
CA VAL A 314 5.75 9.55 -1.20
C VAL A 314 5.52 10.69 -0.22
N ALA A 315 4.45 11.46 -0.42
CA ALA A 315 4.04 12.55 0.46
C ALA A 315 2.59 12.30 0.91
N PRO A 316 2.39 11.58 2.03
CA PRO A 316 1.05 11.27 2.51
C PRO A 316 0.22 12.52 2.78
N VAL A 317 -1.09 12.46 2.49
CA VAL A 317 -2.02 13.53 2.86
C VAL A 317 -2.36 13.39 4.35
N VAL A 318 -1.95 14.35 5.15
CA VAL A 318 -2.09 14.31 6.63
C VAL A 318 -2.92 15.46 7.18
N THR A 319 -3.73 16.09 6.32
CA THR A 319 -4.66 17.15 6.66
C THR A 319 -6.05 16.86 6.09
N PRO A 320 -7.12 17.38 6.71
CA PRO A 320 -8.47 17.26 6.17
C PRO A 320 -8.61 17.90 4.78
N LEU A 321 -9.61 17.44 4.03
CA LEU A 321 -10.10 18.12 2.83
C LEU A 321 -10.67 19.49 3.19
N ASP A 322 -10.36 20.49 2.38
CA ASP A 322 -11.00 21.81 2.45
C ASP A 322 -12.32 21.84 1.67
N ASP A 323 -12.93 23.03 1.56
CA ASP A 323 -14.18 23.28 0.83
C ASP A 323 -14.15 22.86 -0.66
N ASP A 324 -12.97 22.78 -1.27
CA ASP A 324 -12.79 22.30 -2.64
C ASP A 324 -12.69 20.77 -2.75
N ARG A 325 -12.94 20.05 -1.65
CA ARG A 325 -12.85 18.59 -1.54
C ARG A 325 -11.45 18.05 -1.82
N MET A 326 -10.43 18.90 -1.70
CA MET A 326 -9.02 18.54 -1.83
C MET A 326 -8.25 18.94 -0.57
N ALA A 327 -7.14 18.26 -0.32
CA ALA A 327 -6.21 18.61 0.75
C ALA A 327 -4.90 19.17 0.16
N PRO A 328 -4.31 20.22 0.76
CA PRO A 328 -3.01 20.73 0.35
C PRO A 328 -1.90 19.80 0.81
N VAL A 329 -0.90 19.61 -0.04
CA VAL A 329 0.33 18.90 0.26
C VAL A 329 1.51 19.72 -0.25
N ARG A 330 2.49 19.90 0.63
CA ARG A 330 3.76 20.54 0.32
C ARG A 330 4.84 19.45 0.24
N VAL A 331 5.49 19.34 -0.91
CA VAL A 331 6.48 18.30 -1.20
C VAL A 331 7.75 18.93 -1.78
N TRP A 332 8.90 18.55 -1.25
CA TRP A 332 10.20 18.87 -1.81
C TRP A 332 10.63 17.76 -2.77
N LEU A 333 11.07 18.13 -3.96
CA LEU A 333 11.66 17.20 -4.91
C LEU A 333 13.11 17.64 -5.21
N PRO A 334 14.07 16.70 -5.23
CA PRO A 334 15.43 17.01 -5.64
C PRO A 334 15.49 17.31 -7.14
N ALA A 335 16.62 17.90 -7.57
CA ALA A 335 16.89 18.19 -8.98
C ALA A 335 16.67 16.96 -9.87
N GLY A 336 15.91 17.12 -10.94
CA GLY A 336 15.56 16.02 -11.83
C GLY A 336 14.19 16.18 -12.47
N ARG A 337 13.72 15.10 -13.08
CA ARG A 337 12.36 14.98 -13.59
C ARG A 337 11.63 13.93 -12.77
N TRP A 338 10.42 14.27 -12.40
CA TRP A 338 9.53 13.47 -11.58
C TRP A 338 8.19 13.35 -12.30
N TYR A 339 7.49 12.24 -12.10
CA TYR A 339 6.15 12.04 -12.59
C TYR A 339 5.22 11.78 -11.41
N ASP A 340 4.34 12.75 -11.16
CA ASP A 340 3.26 12.65 -10.19
C ASP A 340 2.26 11.61 -10.68
N THR A 341 2.22 10.46 -10.01
CA THR A 341 1.39 9.33 -10.43
C THR A 341 -0.10 9.54 -10.15
N ALA A 342 -0.45 10.43 -9.22
CA ALA A 342 -1.84 10.76 -8.94
C ALA A 342 -2.38 11.71 -10.01
N LEU A 343 -1.68 12.83 -10.24
CA LEU A 343 -2.13 13.83 -11.21
C LEU A 343 -1.79 13.46 -12.66
N GLY A 344 -0.86 12.52 -12.85
CA GLY A 344 -0.32 12.14 -14.15
C GLY A 344 0.54 13.22 -14.78
N GLN A 345 1.13 14.11 -13.99
CA GLN A 345 1.89 15.30 -14.45
C GLN A 345 3.40 15.12 -14.28
N THR A 346 4.15 15.60 -15.26
CA THR A 346 5.61 15.67 -15.19
C THR A 346 6.04 16.96 -14.50
N VAL A 347 6.87 16.83 -13.47
CA VAL A 347 7.52 17.94 -12.78
C VAL A 347 8.99 17.96 -13.13
N THR A 348 9.52 19.12 -13.50
CA THR A 348 10.96 19.31 -13.76
C THR A 348 11.54 20.28 -12.74
N VAL A 349 12.44 19.77 -11.89
CA VAL A 349 13.20 20.55 -10.92
C VAL A 349 14.59 20.80 -11.47
N ARG A 350 14.90 22.06 -11.80
CA ARG A 350 16.18 22.44 -12.42
C ARG A 350 17.23 22.89 -11.42
N GLY A 351 16.81 23.48 -10.30
CA GLY A 351 17.69 24.00 -9.27
C GLY A 351 18.43 22.87 -8.57
N ARG A 352 19.73 23.02 -8.37
CA ARG A 352 20.55 22.02 -7.68
C ARG A 352 19.99 21.74 -6.28
N GLU A 353 19.44 22.75 -5.60
CA GLU A 353 18.82 22.69 -4.26
C GLU A 353 17.50 21.92 -4.17
N GLY A 354 17.01 21.39 -5.29
CA GLY A 354 15.65 20.90 -5.37
C GLY A 354 14.64 22.06 -5.41
N ASP A 355 13.35 21.73 -5.26
CA ASP A 355 12.28 22.73 -5.20
C ASP A 355 11.11 22.23 -4.38
N TRP A 356 10.41 23.15 -3.71
CA TRP A 356 9.19 22.88 -2.97
C TRP A 356 7.98 23.13 -3.85
N LEU A 357 7.06 22.18 -3.85
CA LEU A 357 5.84 22.21 -4.65
C LEU A 357 4.65 22.17 -3.72
N GLU A 358 3.71 23.08 -3.96
CA GLU A 358 2.39 23.02 -3.36
C GLU A 358 1.41 22.44 -4.38
N ARG A 359 0.68 21.42 -3.96
CA ARG A 359 -0.31 20.71 -4.78
C ARG A 359 -1.52 20.40 -3.91
N ARG A 360 -2.68 20.22 -4.56
CA ARG A 360 -3.91 19.82 -3.90
C ARG A 360 -4.37 18.49 -4.47
N TYR A 361 -4.92 17.61 -3.64
CA TYR A 361 -5.28 16.24 -4.01
C TYR A 361 -6.66 15.85 -3.49
N LEU A 362 -7.46 15.18 -4.32
CA LEU A 362 -8.74 14.59 -3.94
C LEU A 362 -8.57 13.48 -2.87
N LEU A 363 -9.69 13.01 -2.32
CA LEU A 363 -9.71 11.90 -1.36
C LEU A 363 -9.01 10.66 -1.89
N ASP A 364 -9.17 10.32 -3.16
CA ASP A 364 -8.64 9.09 -3.77
C ASP A 364 -7.30 9.28 -4.51
N GLU A 365 -6.72 10.49 -4.43
CA GLU A 365 -5.42 10.82 -4.98
C GLU A 365 -4.35 10.74 -3.89
N VAL A 366 -3.35 9.86 -4.07
CA VAL A 366 -2.22 9.70 -3.15
C VAL A 366 -0.95 10.27 -3.81
N PRO A 367 -0.33 11.31 -3.22
CA PRO A 367 0.85 11.96 -3.81
C PRO A 367 2.06 11.02 -3.80
N VAL A 368 2.38 10.49 -4.99
CA VAL A 368 3.56 9.66 -5.21
C VAL A 368 4.24 10.14 -6.50
N PHE A 369 5.50 10.53 -6.37
CA PHE A 369 6.33 11.02 -7.45
C PHE A 369 7.34 9.95 -7.83
N THR A 370 7.25 9.49 -9.07
CA THR A 370 8.19 8.51 -9.63
C THR A 370 9.34 9.23 -10.32
N ALA A 371 10.57 8.72 -10.13
CA ALA A 371 11.73 9.21 -10.86
C ALA A 371 11.56 8.97 -12.36
N ALA A 372 12.02 9.92 -13.16
CA ALA A 372 11.95 9.81 -14.61
C ALA A 372 12.65 8.54 -15.14
N GLY A 373 11.93 7.78 -15.96
CA GLY A 373 12.42 6.54 -16.56
C GLY A 373 12.29 5.29 -15.70
N ALA A 374 11.83 5.41 -14.45
CA ALA A 374 11.70 4.29 -13.50
C ALA A 374 10.95 3.10 -14.09
N VAL A 375 11.42 1.88 -13.77
CA VAL A 375 10.80 0.62 -14.19
C VAL A 375 10.53 -0.22 -12.94
N LEU A 376 9.28 -0.24 -12.51
CA LEU A 376 8.88 -0.88 -11.25
C LEU A 376 8.31 -2.27 -11.51
N ALA A 377 8.74 -3.24 -10.70
CA ALA A 377 8.11 -4.55 -10.62
C ALA A 377 6.93 -4.50 -9.65
N GLY A 378 5.77 -4.95 -10.11
CA GLY A 378 4.57 -5.11 -9.30
C GLY A 378 3.87 -6.41 -9.65
N GLN A 379 2.65 -6.58 -9.15
CA GLN A 379 1.80 -7.73 -9.47
C GLN A 379 0.32 -7.32 -9.56
N ARG A 380 -0.53 -8.23 -10.02
CA ARG A 380 -1.99 -8.07 -10.02
C ARG A 380 -2.67 -9.36 -9.55
N ASP A 381 -3.94 -9.23 -9.20
CA ASP A 381 -4.84 -10.34 -8.80
C ASP A 381 -4.36 -11.11 -7.54
N ALA A 382 -3.47 -10.51 -6.73
CA ALA A 382 -2.99 -11.11 -5.50
C ALA A 382 -4.02 -10.93 -4.37
N ARG A 383 -4.51 -12.05 -3.84
CA ARG A 383 -5.40 -12.08 -2.64
C ARG A 383 -4.64 -12.46 -1.36
N ARG A 384 -3.49 -13.12 -1.53
CA ARG A 384 -2.57 -13.63 -0.51
C ARG A 384 -1.15 -13.56 -1.06
N LEU A 385 -0.16 -13.63 -0.17
CA LEU A 385 1.27 -13.68 -0.48
C LEU A 385 1.85 -15.06 -0.15
N ASP A 386 1.11 -16.13 -0.46
CA ASP A 386 1.47 -17.53 -0.21
C ASP A 386 1.82 -18.31 -1.49
N ALA A 387 1.73 -17.67 -2.65
CA ALA A 387 2.15 -18.26 -3.92
C ALA A 387 3.68 -18.43 -3.95
N PRO A 388 4.21 -19.55 -4.51
CA PRO A 388 5.64 -19.84 -4.51
C PRO A 388 6.46 -18.87 -5.39
N CYS A 389 5.79 -18.12 -6.27
CA CYS A 389 6.36 -17.02 -7.01
C CYS A 389 5.23 -16.06 -7.42
N TYR A 390 5.54 -14.88 -7.96
CA TYR A 390 4.49 -13.98 -8.43
C TYR A 390 3.81 -14.57 -9.68
N PRO A 391 2.51 -14.94 -9.63
CA PRO A 391 1.85 -15.61 -10.76
C PRO A 391 1.53 -14.65 -11.90
N HIS A 392 1.32 -13.37 -11.57
CA HIS A 392 0.95 -12.31 -12.52
C HIS A 392 1.80 -11.04 -12.30
N PRO A 393 3.13 -11.10 -12.54
CA PRO A 393 3.98 -9.94 -12.43
C PRO A 393 3.60 -8.86 -13.45
N VAL A 394 3.69 -7.61 -13.03
CA VAL A 394 3.39 -6.40 -13.79
C VAL A 394 4.64 -5.53 -13.81
N ILE A 395 5.19 -5.27 -14.99
CA ILE A 395 6.33 -4.36 -15.15
C ILE A 395 5.81 -3.00 -15.60
N THR A 396 5.90 -1.99 -14.72
CA THR A 396 5.40 -0.64 -15.00
C THR A 396 6.55 0.30 -15.32
N ALA A 397 6.54 0.86 -16.52
CA ALA A 397 7.59 1.78 -16.97
C ALA A 397 7.04 3.22 -17.05
N TYR A 398 7.70 4.13 -16.32
CA TYR A 398 7.30 5.54 -16.17
C TYR A 398 7.99 6.44 -17.20
N PRO A 399 7.36 7.57 -17.59
CA PRO A 399 7.90 8.47 -18.60
C PRO A 399 9.18 9.16 -18.11
N GLY A 400 9.82 9.93 -19.00
CA GLY A 400 10.97 10.74 -18.63
C GLY A 400 12.34 10.17 -19.01
N GLY A 401 12.38 9.13 -19.85
CA GLY A 401 13.62 8.69 -20.53
C GLY A 401 14.03 7.27 -20.20
N ASP A 402 15.32 7.00 -20.34
CA ASP A 402 15.89 5.69 -20.03
C ASP A 402 15.85 5.43 -18.53
N GLY A 403 15.69 4.16 -18.16
CA GLY A 403 15.79 3.73 -16.77
C GLY A 403 15.98 2.24 -16.66
N ASP A 404 16.26 1.81 -15.45
CA ASP A 404 16.59 0.45 -15.08
C ASP A 404 15.75 0.07 -13.85
N GLY A 405 15.56 -1.23 -13.64
CA GLY A 405 14.81 -1.76 -12.51
C GLY A 405 15.11 -3.25 -12.33
N GLU A 406 14.52 -3.86 -11.32
CA GLU A 406 14.74 -5.27 -11.01
C GLU A 406 13.47 -5.90 -10.44
N LEU A 407 13.25 -7.18 -10.77
CA LEU A 407 12.34 -8.06 -10.06
C LEU A 407 13.18 -9.08 -9.29
N TYR A 408 13.03 -9.11 -7.97
CA TYR A 408 13.63 -10.10 -7.07
C TYR A 408 12.55 -11.07 -6.58
N GLU A 409 12.90 -12.34 -6.49
CA GLU A 409 12.04 -13.40 -5.98
C GLU A 409 12.87 -14.39 -5.14
N ASP A 410 12.32 -14.88 -4.05
CA ASP A 410 12.70 -16.12 -3.38
C ASP A 410 11.41 -16.81 -2.93
N ASP A 411 11.50 -17.87 -2.13
CA ASP A 411 10.30 -18.60 -1.67
C ASP A 411 9.41 -17.83 -0.66
N GLY A 412 9.86 -16.66 -0.19
CA GLY A 412 9.14 -15.81 0.76
C GLY A 412 9.07 -16.35 2.19
N VAL A 413 9.58 -17.55 2.46
CA VAL A 413 9.34 -18.30 3.71
C VAL A 413 10.64 -18.70 4.39
N SER A 414 11.53 -19.39 3.68
CA SER A 414 12.72 -19.99 4.28
C SER A 414 13.90 -19.00 4.34
N PRO A 415 14.94 -19.30 5.13
CA PRO A 415 16.20 -18.56 5.10
C PRO A 415 17.10 -18.92 3.89
N ASP A 416 16.64 -19.73 2.93
CA ASP A 416 17.47 -20.28 1.84
C ASP A 416 18.03 -19.20 0.89
N TYR A 417 17.38 -18.04 0.84
CA TYR A 417 17.86 -16.85 0.15
C TYR A 417 19.27 -16.39 0.60
N LEU A 418 19.69 -16.74 1.83
CA LEU A 418 21.03 -16.50 2.36
C LEU A 418 22.08 -17.38 1.69
N ARG A 419 21.68 -18.54 1.16
CA ARG A 419 22.54 -19.47 0.39
C ARG A 419 22.52 -19.20 -1.11
N GLY A 420 21.74 -18.22 -1.55
CA GLY A 420 21.61 -17.82 -2.95
C GLY A 420 20.37 -18.36 -3.67
N ASP A 421 19.48 -19.07 -2.96
CA ASP A 421 18.24 -19.62 -3.53
C ASP A 421 17.24 -18.49 -3.75
N SER A 422 17.38 -17.84 -4.91
CA SER A 422 16.62 -16.66 -5.31
C SER A 422 16.71 -16.47 -6.82
N VAL A 423 15.82 -15.65 -7.36
CA VAL A 423 15.84 -15.22 -8.76
C VAL A 423 15.88 -13.70 -8.85
N THR A 424 16.69 -13.21 -9.78
CA THR A 424 16.71 -11.79 -10.18
C THR A 424 16.47 -11.65 -11.68
N VAL A 425 15.64 -10.69 -12.04
CA VAL A 425 15.33 -10.33 -13.44
C VAL A 425 15.58 -8.84 -13.62
N ARG A 426 16.58 -8.49 -14.43
CA ARG A 426 16.87 -7.10 -14.77
C ARG A 426 15.82 -6.55 -15.74
N LEU A 427 15.30 -5.38 -15.41
CA LEU A 427 14.31 -4.64 -16.19
C LEU A 427 14.97 -3.38 -16.73
N ARG A 428 14.65 -3.02 -17.97
CA ARG A 428 15.25 -1.84 -18.60
C ARG A 428 14.31 -1.15 -19.56
N GLN A 429 14.15 0.15 -19.40
CA GLN A 429 13.49 1.02 -20.36
C GLN A 429 14.52 1.76 -21.21
N ARG A 430 14.24 1.85 -22.51
CA ARG A 430 14.95 2.76 -23.43
C ARG A 430 13.96 3.57 -24.25
N VAL A 431 14.21 4.86 -24.39
CA VAL A 431 13.33 5.81 -25.08
C VAL A 431 14.10 6.53 -26.19
N THR A 432 13.49 6.57 -27.37
CA THR A 432 13.95 7.33 -28.52
C THR A 432 12.79 8.16 -29.07
N ASP A 433 13.07 9.04 -30.02
CA ASP A 433 12.03 9.79 -30.73
C ASP A 433 11.02 8.86 -31.45
N ARG A 434 11.46 7.67 -31.89
CA ARG A 434 10.66 6.77 -32.73
C ARG A 434 10.04 5.60 -31.98
N ALA A 435 10.53 5.30 -30.79
CA ALA A 435 10.09 4.13 -30.05
C ALA A 435 10.41 4.23 -28.57
N ARG A 436 9.60 3.54 -27.78
CA ARG A 436 9.85 3.24 -26.37
C ARG A 436 9.86 1.73 -26.20
N SER A 437 10.86 1.21 -25.50
CA SER A 437 11.00 -0.23 -25.30
C SER A 437 11.25 -0.57 -23.84
N VAL A 438 10.61 -1.64 -23.38
CA VAL A 438 10.84 -2.27 -22.07
C VAL A 438 11.42 -3.66 -22.33
N ARG A 439 12.60 -3.92 -21.77
CA ARG A 439 13.31 -5.18 -21.86
C ARG A 439 13.22 -5.90 -20.51
N ILE A 440 12.75 -7.13 -20.55
CA ILE A 440 12.80 -8.10 -19.46
C ILE A 440 14.01 -9.00 -19.75
N GLY A 441 15.05 -8.88 -18.93
CA GLY A 441 16.27 -9.66 -19.06
C GLY A 441 16.08 -11.14 -18.71
N PRO A 442 17.07 -11.99 -19.00
CA PRO A 442 17.01 -13.39 -18.59
C PRO A 442 17.18 -13.48 -17.06
N ALA A 443 16.28 -14.24 -16.42
CA ALA A 443 16.31 -14.57 -15.01
C ALA A 443 17.62 -15.28 -14.62
N ARG A 444 18.20 -14.86 -13.49
CA ARG A 444 19.42 -15.41 -12.91
C ARG A 444 19.14 -15.96 -11.52
N GLY A 445 19.79 -17.07 -11.16
CA GLY A 445 19.48 -17.82 -9.94
C GLY A 445 18.31 -18.78 -10.15
N ASP A 446 17.93 -19.52 -9.11
CA ASP A 446 16.79 -20.46 -9.09
C ASP A 446 16.41 -20.72 -7.62
N TYR A 447 15.18 -21.18 -7.38
CA TYR A 447 14.76 -21.67 -6.06
C TYR A 447 13.57 -22.62 -6.20
N ALA A 448 13.31 -23.43 -5.17
CA ALA A 448 12.23 -24.41 -5.21
C ALA A 448 10.85 -23.74 -5.35
N GLY A 449 10.06 -24.16 -6.34
CA GLY A 449 8.73 -23.60 -6.61
C GLY A 449 8.70 -22.42 -7.58
N TRP A 450 9.86 -21.92 -8.02
CA TRP A 450 9.91 -20.85 -9.01
C TRP A 450 9.41 -21.31 -10.40
N GLU A 451 8.48 -20.54 -10.99
CA GLU A 451 7.94 -20.84 -12.32
C GLU A 451 8.64 -20.04 -13.42
N ARG A 452 9.51 -20.72 -14.19
CA ARG A 452 10.19 -20.16 -15.37
C ARG A 452 9.24 -19.63 -16.46
N HIS A 453 8.07 -20.26 -16.63
CA HIS A 453 7.15 -19.94 -17.71
C HIS A 453 5.79 -19.51 -17.19
N ARG A 454 5.51 -18.22 -17.27
CA ARG A 454 4.30 -17.62 -16.67
C ARG A 454 3.85 -16.37 -17.45
N PRO A 455 2.62 -15.89 -17.25
CA PRO A 455 2.16 -14.65 -17.86
C PRO A 455 2.91 -13.44 -17.30
N ILE A 456 3.14 -12.43 -18.12
CA ILE A 456 3.64 -11.11 -17.70
C ILE A 456 2.81 -10.00 -18.34
N GLU A 457 2.52 -8.98 -17.55
CA GLU A 457 1.96 -7.72 -18.03
C GLU A 457 3.04 -6.62 -18.05
N VAL A 458 3.07 -5.81 -19.11
CA VAL A 458 3.90 -4.61 -19.18
C VAL A 458 3.00 -3.40 -19.34
N ARG A 459 3.12 -2.44 -18.42
CA ARG A 459 2.38 -1.16 -18.45
C ARG A 459 3.35 -0.03 -18.78
N ILE A 460 3.04 0.73 -19.82
CA ILE A 460 3.87 1.85 -20.25
C ILE A 460 3.06 3.12 -20.08
N VAL A 461 3.43 3.90 -19.06
CA VAL A 461 2.67 5.04 -18.53
C VAL A 461 2.93 6.31 -19.35
N ALA A 462 1.92 7.17 -19.44
CA ALA A 462 1.93 8.44 -20.18
C ALA A 462 2.35 8.24 -21.66
N GLU A 463 1.71 7.27 -22.31
CA GLU A 463 2.00 6.89 -23.68
C GLU A 463 0.70 6.85 -24.46
N ALA A 464 0.59 7.65 -25.53
CA ALA A 464 -0.56 7.52 -26.40
C ALA A 464 -0.51 6.25 -27.22
N VAL A 465 -1.62 5.98 -27.90
CA VAL A 465 -1.79 4.90 -28.85
C VAL A 465 -0.61 4.83 -29.83
N PRO A 466 0.21 3.77 -29.78
CA PRO A 466 1.32 3.57 -30.70
C PRO A 466 0.80 3.08 -32.05
N ARG A 467 1.62 3.21 -33.09
CA ARG A 467 1.32 2.66 -34.42
C ARG A 467 1.32 1.12 -34.38
N SER A 468 2.25 0.54 -33.64
CA SER A 468 2.32 -0.89 -33.38
C SER A 468 2.95 -1.17 -32.02
N VAL A 469 2.52 -2.26 -31.40
CA VAL A 469 3.21 -2.87 -30.26
C VAL A 469 3.81 -4.18 -30.74
N GLU A 470 5.10 -4.36 -30.50
CA GLU A 470 5.86 -5.53 -30.90
C GLU A 470 6.43 -6.23 -29.66
N VAL A 471 6.40 -7.56 -29.65
CA VAL A 471 7.14 -8.39 -28.69
C VAL A 471 8.13 -9.24 -29.47
N ASP A 472 9.41 -9.07 -29.17
CA ASP A 472 10.53 -9.73 -29.87
C ASP A 472 10.45 -9.59 -31.40
N GLY A 473 10.07 -8.37 -31.85
CA GLY A 473 9.94 -8.01 -33.26
C GLY A 473 8.65 -8.50 -33.94
N ARG A 474 7.74 -9.15 -33.21
CA ARG A 474 6.43 -9.59 -33.74
C ARG A 474 5.33 -8.66 -33.25
N ALA A 475 4.55 -8.10 -34.18
CA ALA A 475 3.42 -7.26 -33.85
C ALA A 475 2.33 -8.03 -33.10
N LEU A 476 1.82 -7.45 -32.01
CA LEU A 476 0.69 -7.95 -31.26
C LEU A 476 -0.62 -7.28 -31.72
N PRO A 477 -1.74 -8.01 -31.72
CA PRO A 477 -3.05 -7.44 -31.98
C PRO A 477 -3.49 -6.51 -30.85
N MET A 478 -4.20 -5.44 -31.20
CA MET A 478 -4.87 -4.57 -30.24
C MET A 478 -6.23 -5.17 -29.84
N ALA A 479 -6.51 -5.25 -28.55
CA ALA A 479 -7.83 -5.61 -28.01
C ALA A 479 -8.65 -4.34 -27.75
N THR A 480 -9.98 -4.46 -27.82
CA THR A 480 -10.92 -3.35 -27.53
C THR A 480 -11.25 -3.22 -26.05
N ALA A 481 -10.82 -4.17 -25.22
CA ALA A 481 -11.06 -4.19 -23.78
C ALA A 481 -9.93 -4.91 -23.02
N PRO A 482 -9.76 -4.63 -21.72
CA PRO A 482 -8.70 -5.23 -20.90
C PRO A 482 -8.72 -6.76 -20.83
N ASP A 483 -9.91 -7.36 -20.92
CA ASP A 483 -10.14 -8.81 -20.90
C ASP A 483 -9.67 -9.55 -22.15
N GLY A 484 -9.21 -8.81 -23.18
CA GLY A 484 -8.79 -9.39 -24.45
C GLY A 484 -9.95 -9.72 -25.38
N THR A 485 -11.11 -9.07 -25.24
CA THR A 485 -12.24 -9.20 -26.17
C THR A 485 -11.77 -9.13 -27.63
N GLY A 486 -12.14 -10.13 -28.41
CA GLY A 486 -11.76 -10.26 -29.83
C GLY A 486 -10.40 -10.93 -30.08
N ILE A 487 -9.65 -11.29 -29.04
CA ILE A 487 -8.36 -11.99 -29.15
C ILE A 487 -8.53 -13.48 -28.87
N ARG A 488 -7.89 -14.32 -29.69
CA ARG A 488 -7.84 -15.77 -29.46
C ARG A 488 -7.13 -16.08 -28.13
N ALA A 489 -7.75 -16.90 -27.29
CA ALA A 489 -7.18 -17.36 -26.02
C ALA A 489 -5.73 -17.88 -26.18
N GLY A 490 -4.87 -17.54 -25.22
CA GLY A 490 -3.46 -17.91 -25.21
C GLY A 490 -2.56 -17.09 -26.15
N ARG A 491 -3.11 -16.12 -26.90
CA ARG A 491 -2.32 -15.16 -27.69
C ARG A 491 -2.07 -13.89 -26.89
N GLY A 492 -0.85 -13.35 -26.96
CA GLY A 492 -0.55 -12.02 -26.42
C GLY A 492 -1.29 -10.92 -27.17
N TYR A 493 -1.62 -9.85 -26.47
CA TYR A 493 -2.31 -8.68 -27.00
C TYR A 493 -1.91 -7.42 -26.25
N TRP A 494 -2.35 -6.28 -26.74
CA TRP A 494 -2.23 -5.02 -26.03
C TRP A 494 -3.53 -4.22 -26.13
N TYR A 495 -3.74 -3.28 -25.23
CA TYR A 495 -4.81 -2.28 -25.30
C TYR A 495 -4.31 -0.95 -24.73
N HIS A 496 -5.02 0.13 -25.01
CA HIS A 496 -4.74 1.44 -24.44
C HIS A 496 -5.74 1.74 -23.32
N ASP A 497 -5.26 1.82 -22.08
CA ASP A 497 -6.03 2.33 -20.96
C ASP A 497 -5.99 3.85 -20.99
N THR A 498 -7.04 4.47 -21.50
CA THR A 498 -7.05 5.92 -21.67
C THR A 498 -7.20 6.66 -20.35
N ALA A 499 -7.95 6.13 -19.40
CA ALA A 499 -8.12 6.76 -18.09
C ALA A 499 -6.75 6.89 -17.38
N ALA A 500 -5.90 5.87 -17.52
CA ALA A 500 -4.53 5.88 -17.01
C ALA A 500 -3.48 6.42 -18.02
N ALA A 501 -3.89 6.86 -19.22
CA ALA A 501 -3.01 7.23 -20.33
C ALA A 501 -1.85 6.24 -20.55
N SER A 502 -2.15 4.94 -20.56
CA SER A 502 -1.16 3.87 -20.52
C SER A 502 -1.41 2.82 -21.60
N VAL A 503 -0.32 2.32 -22.20
CA VAL A 503 -0.38 1.11 -23.05
C VAL A 503 -0.12 -0.10 -22.18
N VAL A 504 -1.03 -1.07 -22.21
CA VAL A 504 -0.93 -2.32 -21.45
C VAL A 504 -0.72 -3.47 -22.41
N VAL A 505 0.33 -4.25 -22.19
CA VAL A 505 0.69 -5.42 -23.01
C VAL A 505 0.60 -6.67 -22.16
N ARG A 506 -0.24 -7.62 -22.56
CA ARG A 506 -0.43 -8.90 -21.87
C ARG A 506 0.20 -10.02 -22.67
N MET A 507 1.16 -10.69 -22.04
CA MET A 507 1.86 -11.84 -22.60
C MET A 507 1.47 -13.07 -21.76
N PRO A 508 0.63 -13.99 -22.28
CA PRO A 508 0.01 -15.04 -21.49
C PRO A 508 1.00 -16.12 -21.01
N ARG A 509 2.16 -16.24 -21.66
CA ARG A 509 3.23 -17.14 -21.28
C ARG A 509 4.52 -16.71 -21.95
N ILE A 510 5.52 -16.33 -21.17
CA ILE A 510 6.89 -16.08 -21.67
C ILE A 510 7.88 -17.01 -20.98
N ASP A 511 9.06 -17.20 -21.57
CA ASP A 511 10.19 -17.86 -20.92
C ASP A 511 11.07 -16.79 -20.25
N LEU A 512 11.07 -16.75 -18.91
CA LEU A 512 11.87 -15.78 -18.16
C LEU A 512 13.38 -16.03 -18.24
N ARG A 513 13.86 -17.18 -18.72
CA ARG A 513 15.29 -17.40 -19.00
C ARG A 513 15.70 -16.81 -20.36
N ALA A 514 14.74 -16.42 -21.20
CA ALA A 514 14.99 -15.69 -22.42
C ALA A 514 14.86 -14.18 -22.17
N THR A 515 15.53 -13.38 -23.02
CA THR A 515 15.22 -11.94 -23.06
C THR A 515 13.90 -11.76 -23.80
N THR A 516 12.97 -11.01 -23.21
CA THR A 516 11.75 -10.52 -23.87
C THR A 516 11.84 -9.01 -24.03
N THR A 517 11.56 -8.47 -25.21
CA THR A 517 11.50 -7.02 -25.47
C THR A 517 10.14 -6.60 -25.97
N VAL A 518 9.45 -5.77 -25.18
CA VAL A 518 8.24 -5.05 -25.60
C VAL A 518 8.67 -3.72 -26.23
N ARG A 519 8.27 -3.46 -27.46
CA ARG A 519 8.61 -2.25 -28.21
C ARG A 519 7.34 -1.58 -28.74
N LEU A 520 7.16 -0.32 -28.36
CA LEU A 520 6.11 0.56 -28.87
C LEU A 520 6.70 1.41 -29.98
N VAL A 521 6.16 1.26 -31.19
CA VAL A 521 6.60 2.04 -32.35
C VAL A 521 5.68 3.24 -32.51
N ARG A 522 6.26 4.43 -32.43
CA ARG A 522 5.54 5.69 -32.59
C ARG A 522 5.41 6.03 -34.08
N ASP A 523 4.33 6.73 -34.42
CA ASP A 523 4.18 7.26 -35.77
C ASP A 523 5.20 8.40 -36.00
N ARG A 524 5.81 8.43 -37.19
CA ARG A 524 6.87 9.39 -37.56
C ARG A 524 6.34 10.81 -37.63
N ASP A 525 5.10 10.96 -38.09
CA ASP A 525 4.44 12.25 -38.26
C ASP A 525 3.61 12.64 -37.04
N ARG A 526 3.69 11.84 -35.96
CA ARG A 526 3.00 12.12 -34.70
C ARG A 526 3.53 13.44 -34.12
N PRO A 527 2.68 14.46 -33.95
CA PRO A 527 3.11 15.68 -33.30
C PRO A 527 3.59 15.38 -31.88
N ARG A 528 4.79 15.85 -31.51
CA ARG A 528 5.28 15.84 -30.11
C ARG A 528 4.31 16.51 -29.14
N SER A 529 3.33 17.28 -29.64
CA SER A 529 2.26 17.86 -28.85
C SER A 529 1.33 16.82 -28.24
N ILE A 530 1.15 15.62 -28.81
CA ILE A 530 0.25 14.60 -28.23
C ILE A 530 0.80 14.07 -26.91
N ASP A 531 2.11 13.78 -26.82
CA ASP A 531 2.72 13.35 -25.55
C ASP A 531 2.63 14.44 -24.48
N ARG A 532 2.80 15.71 -24.88
CA ARG A 532 2.60 16.85 -23.96
C ARG A 532 1.14 17.02 -23.54
N MET A 533 0.19 16.68 -24.39
CA MET A 533 -1.24 16.78 -24.06
C MET A 533 -1.67 15.74 -23.02
N LEU A 534 -1.06 14.55 -23.04
CA LEU A 534 -1.30 13.50 -22.05
C LEU A 534 -0.75 13.83 -20.66
N ASP A 535 0.22 14.74 -20.57
CA ASP A 535 0.76 15.18 -19.29
C ASP A 535 -0.33 15.88 -18.46
N GLY A 536 -0.69 15.28 -17.34
CA GLY A 536 -1.80 15.69 -16.48
C GLY A 536 -3.20 15.25 -16.93
N TYR A 537 -3.33 14.55 -18.06
CA TYR A 537 -4.65 14.09 -18.50
C TYR A 537 -5.30 13.08 -17.54
N PRO A 538 -4.59 12.07 -17.00
CA PRO A 538 -5.20 11.12 -16.04
C PRO A 538 -5.82 11.81 -14.82
N GLY A 539 -5.10 12.78 -14.21
CA GLY A 539 -5.62 13.57 -13.10
C GLY A 539 -6.79 14.47 -13.51
N LEU A 540 -6.69 15.12 -14.67
CA LEU A 540 -7.78 15.92 -15.22
C LEU A 540 -9.06 15.09 -15.44
N ALA A 541 -8.94 13.91 -16.05
CA ALA A 541 -10.07 13.01 -16.32
C ALA A 541 -10.74 12.59 -15.00
N ARG A 542 -9.95 12.15 -14.01
CA ARG A 542 -10.48 11.78 -12.68
C ARG A 542 -11.20 12.93 -12.00
N ARG A 543 -10.68 14.15 -12.09
CA ARG A 543 -11.33 15.33 -11.48
C ARG A 543 -12.58 15.75 -12.23
N LEU A 544 -12.62 15.59 -13.55
CA LEU A 544 -13.85 15.78 -14.32
C LEU A 544 -14.91 14.73 -13.95
N ASP A 545 -14.52 13.48 -13.69
CA ASP A 545 -15.42 12.45 -13.13
C ASP A 545 -15.97 12.87 -11.77
N ALA A 546 -15.12 13.39 -10.86
CA ALA A 546 -15.56 13.89 -9.56
C ALA A 546 -16.55 15.07 -9.69
N VAL A 547 -16.29 16.02 -10.60
CA VAL A 547 -17.23 17.11 -10.91
C VAL A 547 -18.55 16.55 -11.46
N ALA A 548 -18.50 15.60 -12.39
CA ALA A 548 -19.68 14.98 -12.98
C ALA A 548 -20.51 14.19 -11.95
N GLU A 549 -19.86 13.50 -11.02
CA GLU A 549 -20.53 12.78 -9.93
C GLU A 549 -21.33 13.75 -9.05
N ARG A 550 -20.71 14.86 -8.60
CA ARG A 550 -21.40 15.90 -7.83
C ARG A 550 -22.59 16.46 -8.61
N VAL A 551 -22.41 16.84 -9.87
CA VAL A 551 -23.51 17.34 -10.72
C VAL A 551 -24.63 16.29 -10.88
N GLY A 552 -24.27 15.02 -10.98
CA GLY A 552 -25.20 13.89 -11.08
C GLY A 552 -26.12 13.74 -9.88
N GLU A 553 -25.65 14.00 -8.66
CA GLU A 553 -26.45 13.92 -7.43
C GLU A 553 -27.65 14.88 -7.45
N VAL A 554 -27.50 16.02 -8.09
CA VAL A 554 -28.56 17.03 -8.23
C VAL A 554 -29.59 16.65 -9.30
N SER A 555 -29.16 15.87 -10.30
CA SER A 555 -29.95 15.55 -11.49
C SER A 555 -30.98 14.43 -11.32
N ALA A 556 -30.89 13.64 -10.24
CA ALA A 556 -31.68 12.42 -10.03
C ALA A 556 -33.20 12.63 -9.86
N GLY A 557 -33.73 13.85 -10.09
CA GLY A 557 -35.15 14.17 -10.01
C GLY A 557 -35.70 15.15 -11.06
N TYR A 558 -34.90 15.65 -12.03
CA TYR A 558 -35.32 16.71 -12.96
C TYR A 558 -34.69 16.58 -14.37
N GLU A 559 -35.37 17.09 -15.40
CA GLU A 559 -34.81 17.20 -16.76
C GLU A 559 -33.74 18.31 -16.82
N LEU A 560 -32.49 17.90 -17.02
CA LEU A 560 -31.35 18.81 -17.20
C LEU A 560 -31.27 19.37 -18.62
N HIS A 561 -30.87 20.64 -18.75
CA HIS A 561 -30.47 21.25 -20.00
C HIS A 561 -29.24 20.53 -20.59
N PRO A 562 -29.11 20.38 -21.92
CA PRO A 562 -27.95 19.73 -22.52
C PRO A 562 -26.60 20.32 -22.11
N GLU A 563 -26.53 21.64 -21.89
CA GLU A 563 -25.30 22.31 -21.42
C GLU A 563 -24.96 21.94 -19.98
N GLU A 564 -25.96 21.69 -19.12
CA GLU A 564 -25.77 21.21 -17.74
C GLU A 564 -25.19 19.78 -17.70
N ARG A 565 -25.29 19.03 -18.81
CA ARG A 565 -24.67 17.70 -18.96
C ARG A 565 -23.22 17.75 -19.44
N LEU A 566 -22.65 18.94 -19.65
CA LEU A 566 -21.27 19.08 -20.14
C LEU A 566 -20.25 18.40 -19.22
N ALA A 567 -20.41 18.47 -17.90
CA ALA A 567 -19.52 17.78 -16.96
C ALA A 567 -19.49 16.26 -17.21
N VAL A 568 -20.68 15.66 -17.34
CA VAL A 568 -20.84 14.22 -17.60
C VAL A 568 -20.26 13.85 -18.96
N ASP A 569 -20.50 14.67 -19.98
CA ASP A 569 -19.95 14.42 -21.31
C ASP A 569 -18.41 14.51 -21.36
N LEU A 570 -17.80 15.44 -20.60
CA LEU A 570 -16.35 15.54 -20.48
C LEU A 570 -15.75 14.39 -19.67
N ALA A 571 -16.38 13.98 -18.57
CA ALA A 571 -16.04 12.80 -17.77
C ALA A 571 -16.01 11.52 -18.63
N GLN A 572 -16.99 11.37 -19.53
CA GLN A 572 -17.07 10.21 -20.45
C GLN A 572 -15.99 10.19 -21.55
N ALA A 573 -15.13 11.20 -21.66
CA ALA A 573 -14.07 11.25 -22.67
C ALA A 573 -13.17 10.02 -22.64
N ALA A 574 -12.73 9.57 -21.45
CA ALA A 574 -11.86 8.40 -21.34
C ALA A 574 -12.52 7.14 -21.91
N SER A 575 -13.82 6.95 -21.64
CA SER A 575 -14.60 5.82 -22.19
C SER A 575 -14.72 5.88 -23.71
N ARG A 576 -14.93 7.07 -24.30
CA ARG A 576 -14.98 7.25 -25.76
C ARG A 576 -13.63 6.93 -26.41
N VAL A 577 -12.54 7.40 -25.82
CA VAL A 577 -11.20 7.12 -26.34
C VAL A 577 -10.83 5.64 -26.19
N THR A 578 -11.22 4.98 -25.10
CA THR A 578 -11.00 3.53 -24.98
C THR A 578 -11.70 2.74 -26.09
N ARG A 579 -12.88 3.20 -26.55
CA ARG A 579 -13.61 2.60 -27.67
C ARG A 579 -13.03 2.97 -29.03
N ASP A 580 -12.59 4.21 -29.20
CA ASP A 580 -11.89 4.70 -30.39
C ASP A 580 -10.65 5.51 -30.01
N PRO A 581 -9.49 4.83 -29.92
CA PRO A 581 -8.26 5.47 -29.48
C PRO A 581 -7.76 6.59 -30.42
N THR A 582 -8.27 6.66 -31.65
CA THR A 582 -7.92 7.74 -32.61
C THR A 582 -8.46 9.10 -32.18
N THR A 583 -9.51 9.13 -31.34
CA THR A 583 -10.13 10.35 -30.84
C THR A 583 -9.36 11.02 -29.69
N LEU A 584 -8.34 10.35 -29.12
CA LEU A 584 -7.60 10.79 -27.93
C LEU A 584 -7.18 12.27 -28.01
N GLY A 585 -6.55 12.68 -29.12
CA GLY A 585 -6.09 14.05 -29.28
C GLY A 585 -7.25 15.06 -29.31
N ALA A 586 -8.38 14.72 -29.92
CA ALA A 586 -9.56 15.59 -29.96
C ALA A 586 -10.21 15.70 -28.58
N GLU A 587 -10.38 14.58 -27.88
CA GLU A 587 -10.99 14.51 -26.54
C GLU A 587 -10.16 15.25 -25.48
N VAL A 588 -8.84 15.09 -25.47
CA VAL A 588 -7.97 15.82 -24.53
C VAL A 588 -7.99 17.32 -24.80
N ARG A 589 -7.98 17.76 -26.07
CA ARG A 589 -8.11 19.18 -26.43
C ARG A 589 -9.46 19.74 -25.99
N ARG A 590 -10.54 19.00 -26.26
CA ARG A 590 -11.90 19.37 -25.88
C ARG A 590 -11.98 19.57 -24.38
N ALA A 591 -11.57 18.57 -23.59
CA ALA A 591 -11.57 18.63 -22.13
C ALA A 591 -10.88 19.90 -21.59
N ARG A 592 -9.67 20.19 -22.04
CA ARG A 592 -8.92 21.39 -21.60
C ARG A 592 -9.59 22.70 -22.05
N SER A 593 -9.99 22.79 -23.32
CA SER A 593 -10.62 24.00 -23.86
C SER A 593 -12.00 24.30 -23.26
N SER A 594 -12.70 23.26 -22.79
CA SER A 594 -14.03 23.38 -22.21
C SER A 594 -14.03 23.76 -20.74
N LEU A 595 -12.90 23.78 -20.02
CA LEU A 595 -12.87 24.08 -18.58
C LEU A 595 -13.48 25.44 -18.23
N GLY A 596 -13.13 26.50 -18.97
CA GLY A 596 -13.67 27.84 -18.72
C GLY A 596 -15.17 27.96 -19.06
N HIS A 597 -15.63 27.24 -20.09
CA HIS A 597 -17.05 27.19 -20.42
C HIS A 597 -17.82 26.39 -19.38
N LEU A 598 -17.29 25.24 -18.93
CA LEU A 598 -17.89 24.42 -17.87
C LEU A 598 -18.04 25.21 -16.57
N GLU A 599 -17.05 26.02 -16.21
CA GLU A 599 -17.14 26.90 -15.03
C GLU A 599 -18.31 27.90 -15.15
N THR A 600 -18.52 28.45 -16.34
CA THR A 600 -19.64 29.35 -16.64
C THR A 600 -20.97 28.62 -16.50
N VAL A 601 -21.09 27.44 -17.13
CA VAL A 601 -22.27 26.57 -17.09
C VAL A 601 -22.62 26.20 -15.65
N LEU A 602 -21.65 25.79 -14.82
CA LEU A 602 -21.91 25.41 -13.44
C LEU A 602 -22.31 26.62 -12.58
N ALA A 603 -21.81 27.82 -12.86
CA ALA A 603 -22.23 29.04 -12.18
C ALA A 603 -23.69 29.43 -12.52
N GLU A 604 -24.06 29.28 -13.79
CA GLU A 604 -25.44 29.47 -14.26
C GLU A 604 -26.37 28.41 -13.65
N PHE A 605 -25.94 27.15 -13.61
CA PHE A 605 -26.67 26.04 -13.01
C PHE A 605 -26.93 26.27 -11.52
N GLN A 606 -25.90 26.71 -10.77
CA GLN A 606 -26.07 27.07 -9.35
C GLN A 606 -27.06 28.23 -9.18
N THR A 607 -27.00 29.23 -10.07
CA THR A 607 -27.93 30.37 -10.04
C THR A 607 -29.36 29.95 -10.36
N ALA A 608 -29.56 29.02 -11.31
CA ALA A 608 -30.87 28.49 -11.68
C ALA A 608 -31.52 27.76 -10.50
N TRP A 609 -30.79 26.87 -9.82
CA TRP A 609 -31.23 26.24 -8.57
C TRP A 609 -31.47 27.27 -7.46
N GLY A 610 -30.60 28.28 -7.38
CA GLY A 610 -30.77 29.44 -6.51
C GLY A 610 -32.00 30.29 -6.80
N ARG A 611 -32.67 30.13 -7.97
CA ARG A 611 -33.91 30.83 -8.34
C ARG A 611 -35.14 29.93 -8.45
N ALA A 612 -34.97 28.61 -8.35
CA ALA A 612 -36.03 27.61 -8.43
C ALA A 612 -36.95 27.63 -7.19
N ILE A 613 -37.65 28.76 -6.96
CA ILE A 613 -38.59 28.99 -5.84
C ILE A 613 -39.88 28.15 -6.01
N ALA A 614 -40.12 27.62 -7.21
CA ALA A 614 -41.32 26.84 -7.56
C ALA A 614 -41.23 25.34 -7.22
N LEU A 615 -40.10 24.86 -6.68
CA LEU A 615 -39.96 23.45 -6.31
C LEU A 615 -40.61 23.17 -4.94
N PRO A 616 -41.43 22.10 -4.82
CA PRO A 616 -42.17 21.80 -3.58
C PRO A 616 -41.29 21.38 -2.38
N PHE A 617 -39.97 21.27 -2.55
CA PHE A 617 -39.03 20.79 -1.54
C PHE A 617 -37.84 21.75 -1.34
N PRO A 618 -37.92 22.70 -0.38
CA PRO A 618 -36.86 23.67 -0.11
C PRO A 618 -35.51 23.04 0.28
N GLU A 619 -35.53 21.91 0.99
CA GLU A 619 -34.32 21.19 1.42
C GLU A 619 -33.51 20.63 0.25
N GLN A 620 -34.20 20.05 -0.75
CA GLN A 620 -33.57 19.52 -1.96
C GLN A 620 -32.89 20.63 -2.77
N ARG A 621 -33.46 21.84 -2.77
CA ARG A 621 -32.88 23.01 -3.42
C ARG A 621 -31.61 23.50 -2.71
N ILE A 622 -31.61 23.57 -1.37
CA ILE A 622 -30.44 23.98 -0.59
C ILE A 622 -29.30 22.98 -0.82
N GLN A 623 -29.62 21.68 -0.78
CA GLN A 623 -28.67 20.61 -1.06
C GLN A 623 -28.12 20.72 -2.49
N ALA A 624 -28.96 20.96 -3.49
CA ALA A 624 -28.54 21.15 -4.88
C ALA A 624 -27.55 22.33 -5.04
N VAL A 625 -27.84 23.48 -4.44
CA VAL A 625 -26.96 24.66 -4.51
C VAL A 625 -25.60 24.37 -3.86
N ALA A 626 -25.59 23.66 -2.73
CA ALA A 626 -24.36 23.28 -2.04
C ALA A 626 -23.52 22.30 -2.88
N VAL A 627 -24.13 21.25 -3.43
CA VAL A 627 -23.44 20.25 -4.26
C VAL A 627 -22.87 20.86 -5.54
N VAL A 628 -23.59 21.78 -6.20
CA VAL A 628 -23.03 22.49 -7.37
C VAL A 628 -21.90 23.43 -6.95
N ALA A 629 -21.95 24.04 -5.75
CA ALA A 629 -20.85 24.84 -5.23
C ALA A 629 -19.58 23.98 -5.02
N GLU A 630 -19.71 22.76 -4.47
CA GLU A 630 -18.60 21.81 -4.36
C GLU A 630 -18.02 21.46 -5.73
N ALA A 631 -18.88 21.14 -6.71
CA ALA A 631 -18.46 20.82 -8.08
C ALA A 631 -17.67 21.99 -8.71
N ARG A 632 -18.09 23.23 -8.47
CA ARG A 632 -17.39 24.44 -8.92
C ARG A 632 -16.05 24.61 -8.22
N ALA A 633 -15.97 24.34 -6.91
CA ALA A 633 -14.73 24.44 -6.14
C ALA A 633 -13.69 23.42 -6.64
N ILE A 634 -14.10 22.17 -6.86
CA ILE A 634 -13.25 21.13 -7.48
C ILE A 634 -12.76 21.60 -8.85
N LEU A 635 -13.65 22.13 -9.70
CA LEU A 635 -13.31 22.59 -11.05
C LEU A 635 -12.34 23.78 -11.03
N ALA A 636 -12.51 24.73 -10.11
CA ALA A 636 -11.63 25.89 -9.98
C ALA A 636 -10.19 25.47 -9.66
N THR A 637 -10.02 24.58 -8.67
CA THR A 637 -8.70 24.03 -8.33
C THR A 637 -8.14 23.17 -9.46
N THR A 638 -8.99 22.39 -10.14
CA THR A 638 -8.60 21.61 -11.34
C THR A 638 -8.07 22.53 -12.45
N ARG A 639 -8.76 23.64 -12.74
CA ARG A 639 -8.31 24.61 -13.74
C ARG A 639 -6.98 25.26 -13.33
N SER A 640 -6.76 25.54 -12.05
CA SER A 640 -5.48 26.08 -11.58
C SER A 640 -4.31 25.10 -11.76
N GLN A 641 -4.53 23.80 -11.50
CA GLN A 641 -3.47 22.78 -11.60
C GLN A 641 -3.24 22.23 -13.02
N PHE A 642 -4.26 22.26 -13.90
CA PHE A 642 -4.22 21.62 -15.22
C PHE A 642 -4.48 22.57 -16.41
N GLY A 643 -4.94 23.81 -16.16
CA GLY A 643 -5.38 24.77 -17.16
C GLY A 643 -4.27 25.54 -17.87
#